data_AF-A0A7Z2VXI5-F1
#
_entry.id   AF-A0A7Z2VXI5-F1
#
_cell.length_a   1.000
_cell.length_b   1.000
_cell.length_c   1.000
_cell.angle_alpha   90.00
_cell.angle_beta   90.00
_cell.angle_gamma   90.00
#
_symmetry.space_group_name_H-M   'P 1'
#
loop_
_entity.id
_entity.type
_entity.pdbx_description
1 polymer ?
#
loop_
_entity_poly.entity_id
_entity_poly.type
_entity_poly.pdbx_seq_one_letter_code
_entity_poly.pdbx_strand_id
1 'polypeptide(L)'
;MATTYYENIQKLYVAYFNRPADPSGLAYWETVVEAQKGSTTAVSATFAASAEYKAAYANMSNADIVNKVYQNLFGRAAEAEGKAYWANLLDTKKLTVDQVVTAIAGGAQTSDLTAYNNKVKAAIAFTSAIDTTAEITGYSGDAANAVSKIFISSVTTDASLATAVTTANLNATVARAVAAGSPFSLTSGLTVLDTANAAKTAFLVTADGDTDATTSATDISIAAAVTTAITGVDALVAGDYTGSTVGVRAALLADQQAANSTKLTADQKALTDANTNIAKVAGLSAAMATLDASNTAVTNATTADKAAMVDLAAKLAAYNTQNGVAVTVAADGTVAGLITINADTKALQLASGVTEAKYPGITALLTSSTSMEAADATLANAQKAQVAAQTAVDRLDLTAAAQADLKDIAAAMTVVKLDTGATPTQAQITTELTQLDAVRKSTADIAAQSGATDAQKAAATAAAAAYDKFNTLVNKMIADDDANPLVAAQTSATATVKADNDAIAALTKATATLDSANATAAQLASLNGQVKAAQDAFTSHDMLLPVTLATGTTVATAGSDIYVAGKVDATILNFNLLGTDSLYVGSQYTLNTGKLTTGNNAILEAFVAQSGSDTTIKLEKSVFGSNTATPEVVTITLTGVDATKVHLTNGIITVS
;
A
#
# COMPACT_ATOMS: atom_id res chain seq x y z
N MET A 1 40.15 4.11 4.85
CA MET A 1 40.77 5.44 4.74
C MET A 1 39.66 6.44 4.47
N ALA A 2 39.76 7.68 4.98
CA ALA A 2 38.72 8.69 4.75
C ALA A 2 38.66 9.05 3.25
N THR A 3 37.47 8.91 2.66
CA THR A 3 37.14 9.14 1.24
C THR A 3 37.07 10.63 0.90
N THR A 4 38.12 11.37 1.21
CA THR A 4 38.10 12.85 1.26
C THR A 4 37.89 13.50 -0.12
N TYR A 5 38.22 12.80 -1.22
CA TYR A 5 38.12 13.35 -2.59
C TYR A 5 37.25 12.54 -3.55
N TYR A 6 36.60 11.49 -3.06
CA TYR A 6 35.79 10.55 -3.84
C TYR A 6 34.76 11.25 -4.74
N GLU A 7 33.97 12.18 -4.17
CA GLU A 7 32.96 12.92 -4.92
C GLU A 7 33.57 13.80 -6.01
N ASN A 8 34.71 14.44 -5.75
CA ASN A 8 35.38 15.31 -6.72
C ASN A 8 35.93 14.51 -7.91
N ILE A 9 36.38 13.28 -7.68
CA ILE A 9 36.84 12.40 -8.77
C ILE A 9 35.65 11.88 -9.58
N GLN A 10 34.55 11.50 -8.91
CA GLN A 10 33.32 11.07 -9.59
C GLN A 10 32.72 12.19 -10.45
N LYS A 11 32.76 13.44 -9.99
CA LYS A 11 32.42 14.63 -10.79
C LYS A 11 33.18 14.67 -12.11
N LEU A 12 34.49 14.38 -12.11
CA LEU A 12 35.28 14.31 -13.35
C LEU A 12 34.84 13.14 -14.24
N TYR A 13 34.65 11.93 -13.69
CA TYR A 13 34.21 10.79 -14.49
C TYR A 13 32.83 11.04 -15.15
N VAL A 14 31.88 11.63 -14.41
CA VAL A 14 30.58 12.04 -14.96
C VAL A 14 30.75 13.11 -16.05
N ALA A 15 31.56 14.14 -15.80
CA ALA A 15 31.73 15.24 -16.74
C ALA A 15 32.41 14.80 -18.06
N TYR A 16 33.50 14.04 -17.96
CA TYR A 16 34.32 13.66 -19.12
C TYR A 16 33.75 12.46 -19.88
N PHE A 17 33.23 11.47 -19.15
CA PHE A 17 32.92 10.15 -19.70
C PHE A 17 31.46 9.73 -19.51
N ASN A 18 30.67 10.49 -18.73
CA ASN A 18 29.27 10.17 -18.39
C ASN A 18 29.13 8.77 -17.80
N ARG A 19 30.08 8.35 -16.98
CA ARG A 19 30.10 7.03 -16.33
C ARG A 19 30.64 7.14 -14.90
N PRO A 20 30.35 6.17 -14.02
CA PRO A 20 31.02 6.03 -12.74
C PRO A 20 32.48 5.59 -12.91
N ALA A 21 33.32 6.03 -11.98
CA ALA A 21 34.68 5.52 -11.83
C ALA A 21 34.67 4.01 -11.53
N ASP A 22 35.67 3.28 -12.03
CA ASP A 22 35.95 1.94 -11.53
C ASP A 22 36.64 2.01 -10.16
N PRO A 23 36.44 1.04 -9.25
CA PRO A 23 37.00 1.13 -7.88
C PRO A 23 38.52 1.26 -7.85
N SER A 24 39.24 0.55 -8.74
CA SER A 24 40.70 0.60 -8.80
C SER A 24 41.21 1.95 -9.29
N GLY A 25 40.62 2.49 -10.36
CA GLY A 25 40.91 3.81 -10.89
C GLY A 25 40.59 4.90 -9.89
N LEU A 26 39.44 4.81 -9.20
CA LEU A 26 39.06 5.76 -8.16
C LEU A 26 40.07 5.78 -7.01
N ALA A 27 40.46 4.60 -6.50
CA ALA A 27 41.46 4.49 -5.45
C ALA A 27 42.82 5.06 -5.90
N TYR A 28 43.23 4.81 -7.15
CA TYR A 28 44.43 5.41 -7.72
C TYR A 28 44.34 6.94 -7.73
N TRP A 29 43.24 7.50 -8.25
CA TRP A 29 43.08 8.96 -8.33
C TRP A 29 42.96 9.63 -6.97
N GLU A 30 42.42 8.97 -5.95
CA GLU A 30 42.44 9.47 -4.57
C GLU A 30 43.88 9.71 -4.09
N THR A 31 44.81 8.77 -4.35
CA THR A 31 46.23 8.96 -3.99
C THR A 31 46.87 10.13 -4.72
N VAL A 32 46.52 10.35 -5.99
CA VAL A 32 47.03 11.46 -6.80
C VAL A 32 46.51 12.79 -6.28
N VAL A 33 45.21 12.90 -5.99
CA VAL A 33 44.59 14.13 -5.51
C VAL A 33 45.07 14.47 -4.10
N GLU A 34 45.24 13.47 -3.22
CA GLU A 34 45.84 13.65 -1.88
C GLU A 34 47.27 14.21 -1.99
N ALA A 35 48.12 13.62 -2.84
CA ALA A 35 49.47 14.12 -3.08
C ALA A 35 49.51 15.55 -3.64
N GLN A 36 48.45 15.96 -4.36
CA GLN A 36 48.26 17.30 -4.90
C GLN A 36 47.43 18.22 -3.99
N LYS A 37 47.30 17.87 -2.69
CA LYS A 37 46.62 18.65 -1.65
C LYS A 37 45.17 19.01 -2.02
N GLY A 38 44.43 18.06 -2.61
CA GLY A 38 43.03 18.23 -2.99
C GLY A 38 42.80 18.79 -4.39
N SER A 39 43.86 19.09 -5.14
CA SER A 39 43.74 19.59 -6.52
C SER A 39 43.45 18.45 -7.51
N THR A 40 42.40 18.61 -8.32
CA THR A 40 41.99 17.67 -9.37
C THR A 40 42.61 17.95 -10.74
N THR A 41 43.40 19.02 -10.89
CA THR A 41 43.97 19.46 -12.17
C THR A 41 44.79 18.38 -12.86
N ALA A 42 45.60 17.62 -12.10
CA ALA A 42 46.41 16.54 -12.64
C ALA A 42 45.57 15.37 -13.19
N VAL A 43 44.44 15.06 -12.52
CA VAL A 43 43.49 14.03 -12.96
C VAL A 43 42.82 14.48 -14.26
N SER A 44 42.32 15.72 -14.28
CA SER A 44 41.69 16.35 -15.45
C SER A 44 42.61 16.33 -16.68
N ALA A 45 43.88 16.72 -16.50
CA ALA A 45 44.88 16.69 -17.57
C ALA A 45 45.14 15.26 -18.10
N THR A 46 45.15 14.27 -17.21
CA THR A 46 45.36 12.87 -17.60
C THR A 46 44.14 12.29 -18.33
N PHE A 47 42.92 12.63 -17.89
CA PHE A 47 41.69 12.24 -18.57
C PHE A 47 41.64 12.79 -19.99
N ALA A 48 41.94 14.07 -20.18
CA ALA A 48 42.00 14.69 -21.50
C ALA A 48 43.05 14.06 -22.44
N ALA A 49 44.10 13.45 -21.89
CA ALA A 49 45.13 12.74 -22.65
C ALA A 49 44.78 11.26 -22.94
N SER A 50 43.78 10.71 -22.26
CA SER A 50 43.44 9.28 -22.28
C SER A 50 42.90 8.81 -23.64
N ALA A 51 43.04 7.51 -23.92
CA ALA A 51 42.49 6.90 -25.13
C ALA A 51 40.95 6.97 -25.16
N GLU A 52 40.30 6.73 -24.01
CA GLU A 52 38.84 6.84 -23.87
C GLU A 52 38.35 8.23 -24.23
N TYR A 53 39.03 9.27 -23.74
CA TYR A 53 38.69 10.66 -24.08
C TYR A 53 38.87 10.94 -25.57
N LYS A 54 40.04 10.59 -26.12
CA LYS A 54 40.32 10.81 -27.54
C LYS A 54 39.30 10.10 -28.43
N ALA A 55 38.88 8.89 -28.07
CA ALA A 55 37.85 8.15 -28.80
C ALA A 55 36.46 8.79 -28.64
N ALA A 56 36.07 9.20 -27.43
CA ALA A 56 34.76 9.78 -27.14
C ALA A 56 34.52 11.11 -27.87
N TYR A 57 35.58 11.89 -28.12
CA TYR A 57 35.51 13.18 -28.80
C TYR A 57 36.17 13.17 -30.19
N ALA A 58 36.56 12.00 -30.71
CA ALA A 58 37.18 11.87 -32.02
C ALA A 58 36.25 12.38 -33.14
N ASN A 59 36.81 13.12 -34.10
CA ASN A 59 36.13 13.62 -35.29
C ASN A 59 34.89 14.51 -35.00
N MET A 60 34.70 14.97 -33.77
CA MET A 60 33.63 15.90 -33.41
C MET A 60 34.05 17.34 -33.70
N SER A 61 33.11 18.16 -34.16
CA SER A 61 33.32 19.60 -34.18
C SER A 61 33.36 20.15 -32.75
N ASN A 62 33.99 21.29 -32.52
CA ASN A 62 33.98 21.92 -31.19
C ASN A 62 32.56 22.20 -30.67
N ALA A 63 31.62 22.47 -31.57
CA ALA A 63 30.21 22.65 -31.23
C ALA A 63 29.56 21.33 -30.75
N ASP A 64 29.92 20.20 -31.35
CA ASP A 64 29.41 18.88 -30.94
C ASP A 64 30.06 18.41 -29.64
N ILE A 65 31.34 18.72 -29.42
CA ILE A 65 32.02 18.52 -28.13
C ILE A 65 31.26 19.24 -27.03
N VAL A 66 30.96 20.53 -27.20
CA VAL A 66 30.18 21.31 -26.20
C VAL A 66 28.82 20.67 -25.94
N ASN A 67 28.11 20.27 -27.00
CA ASN A 67 26.81 19.63 -26.84
C ASN A 67 26.91 18.29 -26.07
N LYS A 68 27.97 17.51 -26.32
CA LYS A 68 28.23 16.27 -25.60
C LYS A 68 28.48 16.53 -24.11
N VAL A 69 29.22 17.59 -23.78
CA VAL A 69 29.45 18.00 -22.39
C VAL A 69 28.13 18.34 -21.68
N TYR A 70 27.23 19.07 -22.34
CA TYR A 70 25.89 19.33 -21.78
C TYR A 70 25.07 18.05 -21.57
N GLN A 71 25.15 17.08 -22.48
CA GLN A 71 24.48 15.79 -22.28
C GLN A 71 25.07 15.00 -21.12
N ASN A 72 26.40 14.98 -20.99
CA ASN A 72 27.08 14.30 -19.90
C ASN A 72 26.69 14.90 -18.55
N LEU A 73 26.78 16.23 -18.41
CA LEU A 73 26.52 16.93 -17.15
C LEU A 73 25.03 17.03 -16.81
N PHE A 74 24.19 17.39 -17.78
CA PHE A 74 22.81 17.84 -17.52
C PHE A 74 21.74 16.95 -18.18
N GLY A 75 22.12 16.04 -19.08
CA GLY A 75 21.16 15.16 -19.77
C GLY A 75 20.33 15.86 -20.85
N ARG A 76 20.73 17.05 -21.29
CA ARG A 76 20.05 17.83 -22.33
C ARG A 76 21.04 18.42 -23.35
N ALA A 77 20.53 18.92 -24.46
CA ALA A 77 21.34 19.65 -25.43
C ALA A 77 21.71 21.05 -24.93
N ALA A 78 22.84 21.57 -25.42
CA ALA A 78 23.25 22.95 -25.20
C ALA A 78 22.36 23.91 -26.00
N GLU A 79 22.05 25.08 -25.43
CA GLU A 79 21.37 26.17 -26.12
C GLU A 79 22.22 26.67 -27.29
N ALA A 80 21.57 27.10 -28.38
CA ALA A 80 22.28 27.50 -29.60
C ALA A 80 23.34 28.59 -29.36
N GLU A 81 22.99 29.64 -28.60
CA GLU A 81 23.90 30.75 -28.29
C GLU A 81 25.05 30.31 -27.36
N GLY A 82 24.76 29.55 -26.30
CA GLY A 82 25.77 29.02 -25.39
C GLY A 82 26.72 28.05 -26.11
N LYS A 83 26.17 27.14 -26.92
CA LYS A 83 26.93 26.22 -27.78
C LYS A 83 27.89 26.98 -28.70
N ALA A 84 27.43 28.04 -29.37
CA ALA A 84 28.25 28.86 -30.25
C ALA A 84 29.36 29.62 -29.49
N TYR A 85 29.05 30.15 -28.30
CA TYR A 85 30.03 30.84 -27.46
C TYR A 85 31.17 29.91 -27.03
N TRP A 86 30.85 28.75 -26.46
CA TRP A 86 31.86 27.78 -26.03
C TRP A 86 32.65 27.20 -27.21
N ALA A 87 31.97 26.90 -28.33
CA ALA A 87 32.62 26.42 -29.53
C ALA A 87 33.65 27.43 -30.06
N ASN A 88 33.33 28.73 -30.07
CA ASN A 88 34.27 29.77 -30.50
C ASN A 88 35.52 29.83 -29.62
N LEU A 89 35.37 29.66 -28.31
CA LEU A 89 36.51 29.64 -27.38
C LEU A 89 37.44 28.44 -27.62
N LEU A 90 36.87 27.29 -28.02
CA LEU A 90 37.64 26.12 -28.44
C LEU A 90 38.28 26.31 -29.83
N ASP A 91 37.54 26.87 -30.80
CA ASP A 91 38.03 27.13 -32.17
C ASP A 91 39.22 28.10 -32.15
N THR A 92 39.14 29.13 -31.32
CA THR A 92 40.20 30.13 -31.13
C THR A 92 41.29 29.67 -30.16
N LYS A 93 41.18 28.45 -29.62
CA LYS A 93 42.10 27.86 -28.63
C LYS A 93 42.32 28.74 -27.39
N LYS A 94 41.36 29.62 -27.09
CA LYS A 94 41.36 30.45 -25.87
C LYS A 94 41.09 29.62 -24.64
N LEU A 95 40.28 28.57 -24.79
CA LEU A 95 40.09 27.54 -23.80
C LEU A 95 40.36 26.17 -24.42
N THR A 96 40.80 25.25 -23.59
CA THR A 96 40.80 23.82 -23.89
C THR A 96 39.47 23.20 -23.48
N VAL A 97 39.17 21.99 -23.96
CA VAL A 97 37.91 21.31 -23.64
C VAL A 97 37.75 21.07 -22.13
N ASP A 98 38.84 20.76 -21.42
CA ASP A 98 38.82 20.59 -19.96
C ASP A 98 38.40 21.86 -19.21
N GLN A 99 38.86 23.03 -19.68
CA GLN A 99 38.48 24.32 -19.11
C GLN A 99 37.01 24.64 -19.41
N VAL A 100 36.53 24.30 -20.61
CA VAL A 100 35.12 24.44 -20.99
C VAL A 100 34.22 23.53 -20.14
N VAL A 101 34.58 22.26 -19.95
CA VAL A 101 33.86 21.32 -19.07
C VAL A 101 33.77 21.87 -17.64
N THR A 102 34.89 22.34 -17.10
CA THR A 102 34.95 22.90 -15.74
C THR A 102 34.06 24.15 -15.61
N ALA A 103 34.11 25.06 -16.60
CA ALA A 103 33.34 26.28 -16.58
C ALA A 103 31.82 26.02 -16.74
N ILE A 104 31.42 25.10 -17.62
CA ILE A 104 30.02 24.70 -17.80
C ILE A 104 29.49 24.05 -16.52
N ALA A 105 30.23 23.10 -15.94
CA ALA A 105 29.82 22.45 -14.69
C ALA A 105 29.69 23.45 -13.53
N GLY A 106 30.62 24.41 -13.42
CA GLY A 106 30.58 25.47 -12.41
C GLY A 106 29.46 26.49 -12.61
N GLY A 107 28.95 26.62 -13.84
CA GLY A 107 27.82 27.50 -14.18
C GLY A 107 26.44 26.86 -14.03
N ALA A 108 26.34 25.59 -13.63
CA ALA A 108 25.08 24.88 -13.51
C ALA A 108 24.13 25.50 -12.47
N GLN A 109 22.86 25.68 -12.83
CA GLN A 109 21.83 26.25 -11.96
C GLN A 109 20.51 25.49 -12.11
N THR A 110 19.64 25.57 -11.10
CA THR A 110 18.28 24.99 -11.14
C THR A 110 18.27 23.52 -11.58
N SER A 111 17.55 23.17 -12.66
CA SER A 111 17.45 21.82 -13.20
C SER A 111 18.80 21.21 -13.61
N ASP A 112 19.73 22.00 -14.15
CA ASP A 112 21.07 21.52 -14.52
C ASP A 112 21.89 21.11 -13.30
N LEU A 113 21.81 21.91 -12.23
CA LEU A 113 22.49 21.61 -10.98
C LEU A 113 21.90 20.36 -10.32
N THR A 114 20.57 20.20 -10.35
CA THR A 114 19.88 18.99 -9.89
C THR A 114 20.32 17.76 -10.68
N ALA A 115 20.29 17.83 -12.02
CA ALA A 115 20.70 16.72 -12.88
C ALA A 115 22.16 16.31 -12.64
N TYR A 116 23.07 17.28 -12.61
CA TYR A 116 24.49 17.02 -12.39
C TYR A 116 24.75 16.37 -11.02
N ASN A 117 24.17 16.92 -9.94
CA ASN A 117 24.33 16.36 -8.60
C ASN A 117 23.76 14.94 -8.51
N ASN A 118 22.62 14.67 -9.15
CA ASN A 118 22.00 13.36 -9.13
C ASN A 118 22.81 12.33 -9.91
N LYS A 119 23.36 12.70 -11.07
CA LYS A 119 24.32 11.84 -11.80
C LYS A 119 25.55 11.50 -10.97
N VAL A 120 26.11 12.47 -10.26
CA VAL A 120 27.26 12.25 -9.37
C VAL A 120 26.90 11.31 -8.21
N LYS A 121 25.75 11.51 -7.56
CA LYS A 121 25.26 10.59 -6.50
C LYS A 121 25.04 9.18 -7.03
N ALA A 122 24.45 9.03 -8.21
CA ALA A 122 24.26 7.74 -8.86
C ALA A 122 25.62 7.07 -9.19
N ALA A 123 26.59 7.85 -9.68
CA ALA A 123 27.93 7.35 -9.95
C ALA A 123 28.63 6.86 -8.68
N ILE A 124 28.50 7.61 -7.58
CA ILE A 124 29.01 7.20 -6.27
C ILE A 124 28.38 5.89 -5.82
N ALA A 125 27.05 5.80 -5.84
CA ALA A 125 26.33 4.60 -5.44
C ALA A 125 26.76 3.38 -6.29
N PHE A 126 26.87 3.55 -7.60
CA PHE A 126 27.30 2.49 -8.51
C PHE A 126 28.69 1.98 -8.20
N THR A 127 29.69 2.87 -8.06
CA THR A 127 31.05 2.45 -7.75
C THR A 127 31.14 1.82 -6.35
N SER A 128 30.37 2.30 -5.37
CA SER A 128 30.29 1.69 -4.05
C SER A 128 29.65 0.30 -4.04
N ALA A 129 28.77 0.01 -4.99
CA ALA A 129 28.13 -1.30 -5.15
C ALA A 129 29.01 -2.33 -5.87
N ILE A 130 30.19 -1.93 -6.37
CA ILE A 130 31.20 -2.86 -6.90
C ILE A 130 32.13 -3.23 -5.73
N ASP A 131 31.74 -4.25 -4.96
CA ASP A 131 32.39 -4.57 -3.69
C ASP A 131 33.02 -5.97 -3.64
N THR A 132 32.77 -6.81 -4.64
CA THR A 132 33.41 -8.12 -4.79
C THR A 132 34.56 -8.10 -5.79
N THR A 133 35.51 -9.04 -5.64
CA THR A 133 36.63 -9.20 -6.59
C THR A 133 36.14 -9.49 -8.03
N ALA A 134 35.05 -10.23 -8.17
CA ALA A 134 34.45 -10.54 -9.47
C ALA A 134 33.90 -9.27 -10.14
N GLU A 135 33.19 -8.42 -9.39
CA GLU A 135 32.65 -7.18 -9.93
C GLU A 135 33.75 -6.18 -10.29
N ILE A 136 34.78 -6.05 -9.43
CA ILE A 136 35.94 -5.20 -9.71
C ILE A 136 36.61 -5.62 -11.02
N THR A 137 36.75 -6.93 -11.25
CA THR A 137 37.37 -7.47 -12.46
C THR A 137 36.48 -7.29 -13.69
N GLY A 138 35.17 -7.51 -13.55
CA GLY A 138 34.23 -7.47 -14.66
C GLY A 138 33.77 -6.07 -15.07
N TYR A 139 33.87 -5.05 -14.21
CA TYR A 139 33.65 -3.66 -14.62
C TYR A 139 34.88 -3.11 -15.36
N SER A 140 35.13 -3.66 -16.55
CA SER A 140 36.29 -3.35 -17.38
C SER A 140 35.93 -3.34 -18.86
N GLY A 141 36.63 -2.51 -19.63
CA GLY A 141 36.46 -2.40 -21.09
C GLY A 141 35.21 -1.63 -21.55
N ASP A 142 35.10 -1.47 -22.87
CA ASP A 142 34.13 -0.57 -23.50
C ASP A 142 32.67 -1.01 -23.31
N ALA A 143 32.42 -2.33 -23.28
CA ALA A 143 31.09 -2.89 -23.12
C ALA A 143 30.52 -2.63 -21.71
N ALA A 144 31.31 -2.84 -20.65
CA ALA A 144 30.94 -2.49 -19.28
C ALA A 144 30.70 -0.98 -19.13
N ASN A 145 31.58 -0.16 -19.73
CA ASN A 145 31.45 1.29 -19.76
C ASN A 145 30.17 1.75 -20.48
N ALA A 146 29.72 1.05 -21.53
CA ALA A 146 28.48 1.39 -22.23
C ALA A 146 27.25 1.22 -21.33
N VAL A 147 27.19 0.14 -20.53
CA VAL A 147 26.10 -0.10 -19.57
C VAL A 147 26.06 1.01 -18.51
N SER A 148 27.20 1.36 -17.93
CA SER A 148 27.27 2.37 -16.89
C SER A 148 27.00 3.79 -17.43
N LYS A 149 27.33 4.07 -18.71
CA LYS A 149 26.93 5.30 -19.40
C LYS A 149 25.43 5.44 -19.57
N ILE A 150 24.73 4.35 -19.91
CA ILE A 150 23.26 4.34 -20.00
C ILE A 150 22.66 4.61 -18.61
N PHE A 151 23.18 3.96 -17.58
CA PHE A 151 22.74 4.18 -16.19
C PHE A 151 22.84 5.65 -15.77
N ILE A 152 24.01 6.28 -15.93
CA ILE A 152 24.19 7.70 -15.57
C ILE A 152 23.31 8.61 -16.44
N SER A 153 23.12 8.30 -17.72
CA SER A 153 22.26 9.09 -18.61
C SER A 153 20.79 9.07 -18.18
N SER A 154 20.33 7.98 -17.55
CA SER A 154 18.95 7.85 -17.09
C SER A 154 18.62 8.69 -15.84
N VAL A 155 19.63 9.19 -15.14
CA VAL A 155 19.47 9.94 -13.89
C VAL A 155 19.58 11.43 -14.16
N THR A 156 18.46 12.16 -14.07
CA THR A 156 18.40 13.63 -14.29
C THR A 156 17.52 14.37 -13.27
N THR A 157 16.67 13.65 -12.52
CA THR A 157 15.76 14.19 -11.50
C THR A 157 15.89 13.42 -10.18
N ASP A 158 15.41 14.01 -9.08
CA ASP A 158 15.45 13.35 -7.76
C ASP A 158 14.67 12.03 -7.75
N ALA A 159 13.55 11.96 -8.48
CA ALA A 159 12.76 10.74 -8.62
C ALA A 159 13.51 9.65 -9.41
N SER A 160 14.20 10.02 -10.50
CA SER A 160 15.02 9.07 -11.28
C SER A 160 16.21 8.56 -10.46
N LEU A 161 16.83 9.41 -9.64
CA LEU A 161 17.89 9.01 -8.72
C LEU A 161 17.36 8.01 -7.69
N ALA A 162 16.27 8.35 -6.99
CA ALA A 162 15.68 7.51 -5.96
C ALA A 162 15.36 6.10 -6.48
N THR A 163 14.87 6.01 -7.72
CA THR A 163 14.62 4.72 -8.40
C THR A 163 15.91 3.99 -8.74
N ALA A 164 16.89 4.70 -9.30
CA ALA A 164 18.15 4.12 -9.81
C ALA A 164 19.04 3.54 -8.72
N VAL A 165 19.04 4.12 -7.51
CA VAL A 165 19.92 3.71 -6.40
C VAL A 165 19.26 2.77 -5.39
N THR A 166 18.05 2.28 -5.66
CA THR A 166 17.51 1.15 -4.88
C THR A 166 18.44 -0.05 -5.00
N THR A 167 18.61 -0.82 -3.91
CA THR A 167 19.53 -1.98 -3.88
C THR A 167 19.27 -2.93 -5.06
N ALA A 168 18.00 -3.21 -5.38
CA ALA A 168 17.65 -4.09 -6.48
C ALA A 168 18.10 -3.55 -7.85
N ASN A 169 17.78 -2.30 -8.18
CA ASN A 169 18.13 -1.72 -9.48
C ASN A 169 19.63 -1.49 -9.63
N LEU A 170 20.29 -1.06 -8.54
CA LEU A 170 21.72 -0.82 -8.52
C LEU A 170 22.49 -2.12 -8.74
N ASN A 171 22.18 -3.18 -7.99
CA ASN A 171 22.81 -4.49 -8.13
C ASN A 171 22.56 -5.10 -9.52
N ALA A 172 21.35 -4.96 -10.06
CA ALA A 172 21.04 -5.40 -11.42
C ALA A 172 21.88 -4.66 -12.48
N THR A 173 22.09 -3.35 -12.30
CA THR A 173 22.92 -2.56 -13.22
C THR A 173 24.39 -2.92 -13.11
N VAL A 174 24.91 -3.11 -11.90
CA VAL A 174 26.29 -3.58 -11.65
C VAL A 174 26.49 -4.94 -12.30
N ALA A 175 25.61 -5.91 -12.04
CA ALA A 175 25.68 -7.24 -12.63
C ALA A 175 25.71 -7.21 -14.17
N ARG A 176 24.88 -6.35 -14.80
CA ARG A 176 24.91 -6.15 -16.25
C ARG A 176 26.23 -5.57 -16.75
N ALA A 177 26.80 -4.60 -16.05
CA ALA A 177 28.07 -4.00 -16.43
C ALA A 177 29.23 -5.02 -16.30
N VAL A 178 29.23 -5.80 -15.23
CA VAL A 178 30.21 -6.87 -14.96
C VAL A 178 30.14 -7.99 -16.00
N ALA A 179 28.93 -8.40 -16.37
CA ALA A 179 28.71 -9.38 -17.43
C ALA A 179 29.20 -8.86 -18.79
N ALA A 180 28.98 -7.58 -19.08
CA ALA A 180 29.41 -6.97 -20.34
C ALA A 180 30.93 -6.84 -20.47
N GLY A 181 31.66 -6.63 -19.37
CA GLY A 181 33.13 -6.55 -19.39
C GLY A 181 33.87 -7.89 -19.31
N SER A 182 33.15 -8.97 -19.07
CA SER A 182 33.71 -10.33 -19.05
C SER A 182 33.66 -10.94 -20.46
N PRO A 183 34.74 -11.58 -20.97
CA PRO A 183 34.69 -12.28 -22.24
C PRO A 183 33.58 -13.34 -22.23
N PHE A 184 32.73 -13.32 -23.25
CA PHE A 184 31.67 -14.31 -23.35
C PHE A 184 32.25 -15.71 -23.55
N SER A 185 31.77 -16.65 -22.76
CA SER A 185 31.92 -18.09 -22.97
C SER A 185 30.54 -18.73 -22.87
N LEU A 186 30.35 -19.87 -23.51
CA LEU A 186 29.08 -20.60 -23.41
C LEU A 186 28.71 -20.88 -21.93
N THR A 187 29.66 -21.32 -21.12
CA THR A 187 29.42 -21.58 -19.68
C THR A 187 29.02 -20.31 -18.93
N SER A 188 29.70 -19.18 -19.15
CA SER A 188 29.35 -17.92 -18.48
C SER A 188 28.00 -17.38 -18.94
N GLY A 189 27.66 -17.50 -20.23
CA GLY A 189 26.35 -17.13 -20.76
C GLY A 189 25.23 -17.97 -20.14
N LEU A 190 25.43 -19.28 -20.01
CA LEU A 190 24.46 -20.19 -19.39
C LEU A 190 24.23 -19.86 -17.91
N THR A 191 25.30 -19.60 -17.15
CA THR A 191 25.21 -19.20 -15.74
C THR A 191 24.44 -17.88 -15.57
N VAL A 192 24.70 -16.88 -16.43
CA VAL A 192 23.99 -15.59 -16.38
C VAL A 192 22.50 -15.75 -16.72
N LEU A 193 22.18 -16.56 -17.74
CA LEU A 193 20.79 -16.84 -18.12
C LEU A 193 20.03 -17.59 -17.02
N ASP A 194 20.65 -18.61 -16.43
CA ASP A 194 20.07 -19.39 -15.32
C ASP A 194 19.82 -18.49 -14.10
N THR A 195 20.80 -17.65 -13.74
CA THR A 195 20.68 -16.68 -12.64
C THR A 195 19.53 -15.69 -12.87
N ALA A 196 19.40 -15.15 -14.09
CA ALA A 196 18.33 -14.22 -14.43
C ALA A 196 16.94 -14.88 -14.37
N ASN A 197 16.82 -16.12 -14.88
CA ASN A 197 15.57 -16.89 -14.81
C ASN A 197 15.21 -17.26 -13.37
N ALA A 198 16.18 -17.66 -12.56
CA ALA A 198 15.99 -17.96 -11.14
C ALA A 198 15.52 -16.72 -10.37
N ALA A 199 16.12 -15.55 -10.62
CA ALA A 199 15.72 -14.29 -10.01
C ALA A 199 14.28 -13.90 -10.41
N LYS A 200 13.91 -14.04 -11.69
CA LYS A 200 12.54 -13.83 -12.15
C LYS A 200 11.56 -14.78 -11.45
N THR A 201 11.90 -16.07 -11.39
CA THR A 201 11.04 -17.08 -10.77
C THR A 201 10.83 -16.80 -9.29
N ALA A 202 11.90 -16.54 -8.54
CA ALA A 202 11.83 -16.23 -7.11
C ALA A 202 10.99 -14.97 -6.82
N PHE A 203 11.10 -13.95 -7.67
CA PHE A 203 10.26 -12.76 -7.58
C PHE A 203 8.78 -13.11 -7.79
N LEU A 204 8.44 -13.88 -8.83
CA LEU A 204 7.06 -14.27 -9.11
C LEU A 204 6.41 -15.08 -7.98
N VAL A 205 7.19 -15.91 -7.26
CA VAL A 205 6.72 -16.67 -6.08
C VAL A 205 6.30 -15.76 -4.93
N THR A 206 6.86 -14.55 -4.83
CA THR A 206 6.60 -13.64 -3.71
C THR A 206 5.72 -12.45 -4.08
N ALA A 207 5.51 -12.22 -5.38
CA ALA A 207 4.80 -11.05 -5.89
C ALA A 207 3.28 -11.10 -5.68
N ASP A 208 2.69 -12.25 -5.36
CA ASP A 208 1.28 -12.43 -5.00
C ASP A 208 1.00 -12.21 -3.50
N GLY A 209 2.06 -12.04 -2.69
CA GLY A 209 1.96 -11.79 -1.25
C GLY A 209 2.13 -13.04 -0.37
N ASP A 210 2.49 -14.19 -0.94
CA ASP A 210 2.90 -15.36 -0.17
C ASP A 210 4.28 -15.90 -0.59
N THR A 211 4.61 -17.13 -0.24
CA THR A 211 5.88 -17.79 -0.62
C THR A 211 5.64 -19.16 -1.25
N ASP A 212 4.42 -19.41 -1.73
CA ASP A 212 4.00 -20.69 -2.29
C ASP A 212 4.24 -20.69 -3.80
N ALA A 213 5.18 -21.52 -4.23
CA ALA A 213 5.54 -21.66 -5.63
C ALA A 213 4.41 -22.24 -6.50
N THR A 214 3.33 -22.75 -5.91
CA THR A 214 2.18 -23.31 -6.63
C THR A 214 1.10 -22.28 -6.97
N THR A 215 1.08 -21.14 -6.28
CA THR A 215 0.11 -20.03 -6.47
C THR A 215 0.72 -18.78 -7.08
N SER A 216 2.00 -18.85 -7.46
CA SER A 216 2.83 -17.72 -7.89
C SER A 216 2.20 -16.80 -8.91
N ALA A 217 2.55 -15.53 -8.81
CA ALA A 217 2.20 -14.53 -9.80
C ALA A 217 2.75 -14.87 -11.19
N THR A 218 2.17 -14.24 -12.21
CA THR A 218 2.62 -14.31 -13.60
C THR A 218 2.77 -12.90 -14.15
N ASP A 219 3.46 -12.76 -15.28
CA ASP A 219 3.52 -11.49 -16.01
C ASP A 219 2.11 -10.93 -16.30
N ILE A 220 1.15 -11.82 -16.58
CA ILE A 220 -0.25 -11.46 -16.83
C ILE A 220 -0.95 -11.01 -15.55
N SER A 221 -0.79 -11.71 -14.43
CA SER A 221 -1.48 -11.35 -13.19
C SER A 221 -0.94 -10.04 -12.59
N ILE A 222 0.35 -9.76 -12.73
CA ILE A 222 0.95 -8.48 -12.33
C ILE A 222 0.40 -7.33 -13.19
N ALA A 223 0.30 -7.51 -14.51
CA ALA A 223 -0.32 -6.51 -15.39
C ALA A 223 -1.81 -6.29 -15.08
N ALA A 224 -2.53 -7.36 -14.73
CA ALA A 224 -3.93 -7.30 -14.31
C ALA A 224 -4.09 -6.55 -12.96
N ALA A 225 -3.15 -6.74 -12.02
CA ALA A 225 -3.14 -6.00 -10.75
C ALA A 225 -2.97 -4.49 -10.97
N VAL A 226 -2.08 -4.07 -11.86
CA VAL A 226 -1.94 -2.66 -12.26
C VAL A 226 -3.24 -2.13 -12.87
N THR A 227 -3.86 -2.88 -13.77
CA THR A 227 -5.13 -2.49 -14.40
C THR A 227 -6.27 -2.35 -13.38
N THR A 228 -6.34 -3.26 -12.42
CA THR A 228 -7.31 -3.22 -11.32
C THR A 228 -7.08 -2.00 -10.43
N ALA A 229 -5.83 -1.70 -10.09
CA ALA A 229 -5.49 -0.53 -9.29
C ALA A 229 -5.80 0.80 -10.01
N ILE A 230 -5.54 0.86 -11.33
CA ILE A 230 -5.95 2.01 -12.17
C ILE A 230 -7.47 2.21 -12.11
N THR A 231 -8.24 1.13 -12.23
CA THR A 231 -9.72 1.19 -12.17
C THR A 231 -10.20 1.65 -10.78
N GLY A 232 -9.50 1.24 -9.72
CA GLY A 232 -9.79 1.69 -8.35
C GLY A 232 -9.58 3.19 -8.16
N VAL A 233 -8.58 3.79 -8.82
CA VAL A 233 -8.37 5.25 -8.82
C VAL A 233 -9.38 5.96 -9.72
N ASP A 234 -9.67 5.40 -10.90
CA ASP A 234 -10.66 5.94 -11.85
C ASP A 234 -12.05 6.12 -11.24
N ALA A 235 -12.47 5.17 -10.40
CA ALA A 235 -13.75 5.25 -9.67
C ALA A 235 -13.83 6.44 -8.68
N LEU A 236 -12.71 7.07 -8.34
CA LEU A 236 -12.60 8.12 -7.32
C LEU A 236 -12.17 9.47 -7.89
N VAL A 237 -11.82 9.53 -9.18
CA VAL A 237 -11.29 10.71 -9.85
C VAL A 237 -12.29 11.17 -10.92
N ALA A 238 -12.53 12.48 -11.01
CA ALA A 238 -13.32 13.03 -12.09
C ALA A 238 -12.57 12.95 -13.43
N GLY A 239 -13.17 12.32 -14.44
CA GLY A 239 -12.63 12.20 -15.80
C GLY A 239 -12.32 10.75 -16.20
N ASP A 240 -11.75 10.56 -17.39
CA ASP A 240 -11.31 9.25 -17.85
C ASP A 240 -9.85 9.02 -17.44
N TYR A 241 -9.66 8.45 -16.25
CA TYR A 241 -8.32 8.13 -15.74
C TYR A 241 -7.75 6.91 -16.47
N THR A 242 -8.57 5.89 -16.71
CA THR A 242 -8.14 4.63 -17.37
C THR A 242 -7.64 4.85 -18.80
N GLY A 243 -8.33 5.64 -19.63
CA GLY A 243 -7.96 5.92 -21.01
C GLY A 243 -6.83 6.96 -21.18
N SER A 244 -6.44 7.63 -20.08
CA SER A 244 -5.47 8.72 -20.10
C SER A 244 -4.00 8.28 -20.07
N THR A 245 -3.12 9.14 -20.58
CA THR A 245 -1.67 8.98 -20.46
C THR A 245 -1.20 9.19 -19.02
N VAL A 246 0.00 8.74 -18.67
CA VAL A 246 0.58 8.90 -17.32
C VAL A 246 0.59 10.36 -16.87
N GLY A 247 0.95 11.29 -17.75
CA GLY A 247 0.98 12.72 -17.44
C GLY A 247 -0.43 13.30 -17.17
N VAL A 248 -1.43 12.86 -17.93
CA VAL A 248 -2.83 13.29 -17.73
C VAL A 248 -3.41 12.68 -16.45
N ARG A 249 -3.13 11.39 -16.18
CA ARG A 249 -3.50 10.72 -14.93
C ARG A 249 -2.96 11.47 -13.70
N ALA A 250 -1.68 11.87 -13.73
CA ALA A 250 -1.08 12.64 -12.65
C ALA A 250 -1.81 13.98 -12.42
N ALA A 251 -2.19 14.67 -13.50
CA ALA A 251 -2.96 15.92 -13.41
C ALA A 251 -4.37 15.69 -12.83
N LEU A 252 -5.11 14.68 -13.33
CA LEU A 252 -6.44 14.33 -12.83
C LEU A 252 -6.44 13.98 -11.33
N LEU A 253 -5.43 13.23 -10.89
CA LEU A 253 -5.26 12.90 -9.47
C LEU A 253 -5.00 14.14 -8.61
N ALA A 254 -4.12 15.04 -9.08
CA ALA A 254 -3.84 16.30 -8.38
C ALA A 254 -5.09 17.20 -8.29
N ASP A 255 -5.86 17.29 -9.38
CA ASP A 255 -7.12 18.03 -9.42
C ASP A 255 -8.14 17.44 -8.43
N GLN A 256 -8.28 16.11 -8.37
CA GLN A 256 -9.16 15.44 -7.42
C GLN A 256 -8.74 15.67 -5.96
N GLN A 257 -7.44 15.63 -5.67
CA GLN A 257 -6.92 15.93 -4.33
C GLN A 257 -7.22 17.39 -3.93
N ALA A 258 -7.06 18.33 -4.85
CA ALA A 258 -7.39 19.74 -4.63
C ALA A 258 -8.90 19.94 -4.41
N ALA A 259 -9.74 19.25 -5.18
CA ALA A 259 -11.20 19.28 -5.02
C ALA A 259 -11.63 18.75 -3.65
N ASN A 260 -11.10 17.59 -3.23
CA ASN A 260 -11.39 17.00 -1.92
C ASN A 260 -10.95 17.92 -0.77
N SER A 261 -9.76 18.52 -0.87
CA SER A 261 -9.25 19.45 0.15
C SER A 261 -10.11 20.72 0.24
N THR A 262 -10.56 21.24 -0.89
CA THR A 262 -11.46 22.41 -0.94
C THR A 262 -12.80 22.10 -0.28
N LYS A 263 -13.39 20.95 -0.60
CA LYS A 263 -14.68 20.53 -0.04
C LYS A 263 -14.59 20.32 1.47
N LEU A 264 -13.57 19.61 1.94
CA LEU A 264 -13.33 19.40 3.37
C LEU A 264 -13.17 20.73 4.11
N THR A 265 -12.44 21.69 3.53
CA THR A 265 -12.27 23.01 4.15
C THR A 265 -13.60 23.75 4.29
N ALA A 266 -14.45 23.71 3.26
CA ALA A 266 -15.78 24.33 3.29
C ALA A 266 -16.70 23.65 4.32
N ASP A 267 -16.74 22.33 4.35
CA ASP A 267 -17.58 21.57 5.29
C ASP A 267 -17.08 21.70 6.73
N GLN A 268 -15.76 21.76 6.93
CA GLN A 268 -15.17 22.04 8.25
C GLN A 268 -15.53 23.44 8.76
N LYS A 269 -15.58 24.43 7.86
CA LYS A 269 -16.07 25.77 8.19
C LYS A 269 -17.55 25.72 8.57
N ALA A 270 -18.38 25.00 7.82
CA ALA A 270 -19.80 24.85 8.14
C ALA A 270 -20.01 24.22 9.53
N LEU A 271 -19.20 23.22 9.90
CA LEU A 271 -19.20 22.61 11.23
C LEU A 271 -18.77 23.61 12.32
N THR A 272 -17.74 24.41 12.06
CA THR A 272 -17.31 25.49 12.98
C THR A 272 -18.41 26.53 13.18
N ASP A 273 -19.10 26.93 12.10
CA ASP A 273 -20.20 27.89 12.16
C ASP A 273 -21.40 27.31 12.94
N ALA A 274 -21.74 26.04 12.72
CA ALA A 274 -22.81 25.34 13.46
C ALA A 274 -22.49 25.28 14.96
N ASN A 275 -21.26 24.87 15.33
CA ASN A 275 -20.80 24.87 16.72
C ASN A 275 -20.81 26.26 17.34
N THR A 276 -20.44 27.29 16.57
CA THR A 276 -20.49 28.69 17.02
C THR A 276 -21.93 29.13 17.30
N ASN A 277 -22.90 28.71 16.49
CA ASN A 277 -24.30 29.02 16.72
C ASN A 277 -24.88 28.29 17.93
N ILE A 278 -24.52 27.01 18.13
CA ILE A 278 -24.86 26.26 19.35
C ILE A 278 -24.32 26.98 20.59
N ALA A 279 -23.06 27.44 20.56
CA ALA A 279 -22.43 28.12 21.69
C ALA A 279 -23.07 29.47 22.05
N LYS A 280 -23.84 30.09 21.14
CA LYS A 280 -24.63 31.30 21.45
C LYS A 280 -25.83 31.00 22.34
N VAL A 281 -26.31 29.75 22.38
CA VAL A 281 -27.43 29.32 23.21
C VAL A 281 -26.87 28.79 24.54
N ALA A 282 -27.08 29.57 25.61
CA ALA A 282 -26.62 29.21 26.94
C ALA A 282 -27.18 27.85 27.38
N GLY A 283 -26.28 26.93 27.76
CA GLY A 283 -26.64 25.59 28.24
C GLY A 283 -26.88 24.54 27.16
N LEU A 284 -27.03 24.91 25.88
CA LEU A 284 -27.33 23.95 24.80
C LEU A 284 -26.21 22.91 24.64
N SER A 285 -24.95 23.33 24.60
CA SER A 285 -23.82 22.40 24.50
C SER A 285 -23.78 21.37 25.65
N ALA A 286 -24.13 21.79 26.87
CA ALA A 286 -24.16 20.90 28.03
C ALA A 286 -25.36 19.92 27.98
N ALA A 287 -26.52 20.40 27.51
CA ALA A 287 -27.70 19.55 27.27
C ALA A 287 -27.41 18.49 26.21
N MET A 288 -26.77 18.87 25.10
CA MET A 288 -26.33 17.94 24.04
C MET A 288 -25.36 16.88 24.58
N ALA A 289 -24.35 17.28 25.37
CA ALA A 289 -23.43 16.32 25.99
C ALA A 289 -24.14 15.34 26.94
N THR A 290 -25.17 15.81 27.65
CA THR A 290 -26.00 14.96 28.53
C THR A 290 -26.86 13.99 27.72
N LEU A 291 -27.41 14.44 26.58
CA LEU A 291 -28.16 13.60 25.66
C LEU A 291 -27.26 12.50 25.06
N ASP A 292 -26.05 12.84 24.61
CA ASP A 292 -25.08 11.87 24.09
C ASP A 292 -24.68 10.82 25.13
N ALA A 293 -24.41 11.25 26.37
CA ALA A 293 -24.11 10.34 27.47
C ALA A 293 -25.30 9.41 27.77
N SER A 294 -26.53 9.94 27.70
CA SER A 294 -27.75 9.16 27.94
C SER A 294 -28.04 8.17 26.80
N ASN A 295 -27.81 8.56 25.54
CA ASN A 295 -27.88 7.68 24.37
C ASN A 295 -26.89 6.50 24.50
N THR A 296 -25.67 6.79 24.95
CA THR A 296 -24.65 5.78 25.23
C THR A 296 -25.10 4.84 26.37
N ALA A 297 -25.64 5.39 27.46
CA ALA A 297 -26.16 4.61 28.57
C ALA A 297 -27.30 3.66 28.14
N VAL A 298 -28.23 4.12 27.29
CA VAL A 298 -29.31 3.29 26.73
C VAL A 298 -28.73 2.16 25.87
N THR A 299 -27.74 2.46 25.02
CA THR A 299 -27.09 1.44 24.17
C THR A 299 -26.41 0.35 25.02
N ASN A 300 -25.68 0.77 26.05
CA ASN A 300 -25.00 -0.14 26.98
C ASN A 300 -26.00 -0.97 27.79
N ALA A 301 -27.05 -0.33 28.33
CA ALA A 301 -28.10 -1.01 29.09
C ALA A 301 -28.87 -2.01 28.22
N THR A 302 -29.18 -1.65 26.97
CA THR A 302 -29.83 -2.56 26.00
C THR A 302 -28.94 -3.77 25.70
N THR A 303 -27.63 -3.58 25.64
CA THR A 303 -26.67 -4.68 25.41
C THR A 303 -26.60 -5.60 26.62
N ALA A 304 -26.54 -5.04 27.83
CA ALA A 304 -26.53 -5.78 29.08
C ALA A 304 -27.83 -6.56 29.31
N ASP A 305 -28.97 -5.93 29.01
CA ASP A 305 -30.30 -6.53 29.04
C ASP A 305 -30.41 -7.76 28.13
N LYS A 306 -30.00 -7.63 26.87
CA LYS A 306 -29.93 -8.76 25.93
C LYS A 306 -29.04 -9.90 26.45
N ALA A 307 -27.91 -9.57 27.07
CA ALA A 307 -27.01 -10.57 27.63
C ALA A 307 -27.63 -11.30 28.84
N ALA A 308 -28.31 -10.57 29.73
CA ALA A 308 -29.02 -11.12 30.88
C ALA A 308 -30.18 -12.02 30.44
N MET A 309 -30.93 -11.62 29.40
CA MET A 309 -32.00 -12.42 28.81
C MET A 309 -31.47 -13.75 28.25
N VAL A 310 -30.33 -13.73 27.55
CA VAL A 310 -29.69 -14.95 27.03
C VAL A 310 -29.21 -15.87 28.17
N ASP A 311 -28.60 -15.32 29.21
CA ASP A 311 -28.15 -16.12 30.37
C ASP A 311 -29.35 -16.71 31.14
N LEU A 312 -30.41 -15.94 31.38
CA LEU A 312 -31.64 -16.41 32.00
C LEU A 312 -32.27 -17.56 31.19
N ALA A 313 -32.36 -17.42 29.87
CA ALA A 313 -32.86 -18.47 29.00
C ALA A 313 -31.99 -19.75 29.09
N ALA A 314 -30.67 -19.60 29.15
CA ALA A 314 -29.75 -20.72 29.31
C ALA A 314 -29.90 -21.42 30.67
N LYS A 315 -30.01 -20.67 31.78
CA LYS A 315 -30.22 -21.26 33.11
C LYS A 315 -31.59 -21.91 33.24
N LEU A 316 -32.63 -21.31 32.65
CA LEU A 316 -33.97 -21.90 32.61
C LEU A 316 -33.98 -23.21 31.84
N ALA A 317 -33.32 -23.27 30.68
CA ALA A 317 -33.19 -24.50 29.89
C ALA A 317 -32.42 -25.59 30.65
N ALA A 318 -31.32 -25.23 31.32
CA ALA A 318 -30.55 -26.14 32.15
C ALA A 318 -31.38 -26.68 33.32
N TYR A 319 -32.09 -25.80 34.04
CA TYR A 319 -32.99 -26.16 35.13
C TYR A 319 -34.08 -27.13 34.67
N ASN A 320 -34.76 -26.82 33.57
CA ASN A 320 -35.84 -27.65 33.01
C ASN A 320 -35.32 -29.03 32.58
N THR A 321 -34.14 -29.09 31.96
CA THR A 321 -33.51 -30.35 31.55
C THR A 321 -33.15 -31.21 32.75
N GLN A 322 -32.60 -30.60 33.81
CA GLN A 322 -32.12 -31.32 34.99
C GLN A 322 -33.26 -31.86 35.87
N ASN A 323 -34.40 -31.16 35.91
CA ASN A 323 -35.53 -31.50 36.79
C ASN A 323 -36.68 -32.22 36.07
N GLY A 324 -36.67 -32.30 34.73
CA GLY A 324 -37.68 -33.01 33.94
C GLY A 324 -39.08 -32.40 33.94
N VAL A 325 -39.27 -31.24 34.57
CA VAL A 325 -40.51 -30.47 34.62
C VAL A 325 -40.22 -29.08 34.09
N ALA A 326 -40.95 -28.66 33.06
CA ALA A 326 -40.80 -27.34 32.49
C ALA A 326 -41.45 -26.27 33.39
N VAL A 327 -40.68 -25.24 33.73
CA VAL A 327 -41.18 -24.02 34.38
C VAL A 327 -40.96 -22.81 33.49
N THR A 328 -41.64 -21.71 33.82
CA THR A 328 -41.52 -20.42 33.15
C THR A 328 -41.16 -19.34 34.16
N VAL A 329 -40.33 -18.40 33.74
CA VAL A 329 -40.05 -17.17 34.49
C VAL A 329 -41.06 -16.11 34.05
N ALA A 330 -41.76 -15.51 35.02
CA ALA A 330 -42.69 -14.42 34.77
C ALA A 330 -41.94 -13.10 34.52
N ALA A 331 -42.66 -12.08 34.05
CA ALA A 331 -42.07 -10.77 33.75
C ALA A 331 -41.56 -9.99 34.98
N ASP A 332 -41.91 -10.44 36.19
CA ASP A 332 -41.38 -9.92 37.46
C ASP A 332 -40.27 -10.82 38.04
N GLY A 333 -39.73 -11.73 37.22
CA GLY A 333 -38.68 -12.66 37.57
C GLY A 333 -39.12 -13.81 38.50
N THR A 334 -40.41 -13.93 38.81
CA THR A 334 -40.88 -15.03 39.65
C THR A 334 -41.03 -16.33 38.88
N VAL A 335 -40.97 -17.45 39.61
CA VAL A 335 -41.26 -18.79 39.09
C VAL A 335 -42.25 -19.44 40.04
N ALA A 336 -43.43 -19.80 39.55
CA ALA A 336 -44.53 -20.27 40.36
C ALA A 336 -44.09 -21.41 41.32
N GLY A 337 -44.24 -21.17 42.62
CA GLY A 337 -43.88 -22.14 43.68
C GLY A 337 -42.39 -22.32 43.95
N LEU A 338 -41.50 -21.65 43.21
CA LEU A 338 -40.04 -21.84 43.30
C LEU A 338 -39.30 -20.55 43.65
N ILE A 339 -39.58 -19.45 42.95
CA ILE A 339 -38.98 -18.13 43.15
C ILE A 339 -40.10 -17.13 43.42
N THR A 340 -40.01 -16.39 44.52
CA THR A 340 -41.01 -15.41 44.96
C THR A 340 -40.36 -14.07 45.31
N ILE A 341 -41.17 -13.02 45.38
CA ILE A 341 -40.74 -11.70 45.84
C ILE A 341 -40.83 -11.64 47.37
N ASN A 342 -39.76 -11.21 48.03
CA ASN A 342 -39.75 -10.96 49.45
C ASN A 342 -40.64 -9.75 49.79
N ALA A 343 -41.55 -9.89 50.76
CA ALA A 343 -42.52 -8.85 51.10
C ALA A 343 -41.87 -7.56 51.63
N ASP A 344 -40.73 -7.68 52.32
CA ASP A 344 -40.06 -6.57 52.99
C ASP A 344 -38.99 -5.94 52.09
N THR A 345 -38.13 -6.75 51.49
CA THR A 345 -37.00 -6.27 50.67
C THR A 345 -37.36 -6.03 49.21
N LYS A 346 -38.49 -6.57 48.75
CA LYS A 346 -38.91 -6.60 47.34
C LYS A 346 -37.93 -7.32 46.39
N ALA A 347 -36.94 -8.03 46.93
CA ALA A 347 -36.00 -8.82 46.13
C ALA A 347 -36.56 -10.21 45.82
N LEU A 348 -36.11 -10.80 44.70
CA LEU A 348 -36.37 -12.21 44.41
C LEU A 348 -35.65 -13.11 45.42
N GLN A 349 -36.33 -14.16 45.83
CA GLN A 349 -35.80 -15.18 46.74
C GLN A 349 -36.41 -16.54 46.43
N LEU A 350 -35.82 -17.61 46.97
CA LEU A 350 -36.42 -18.93 46.92
C LEU A 350 -37.68 -18.99 47.80
N ALA A 351 -38.71 -19.69 47.33
CA ALA A 351 -39.91 -19.95 48.12
C ALA A 351 -39.58 -20.84 49.34
N SER A 352 -40.43 -20.78 50.38
CA SER A 352 -40.23 -21.58 51.58
C SER A 352 -40.16 -23.09 51.25
N GLY A 353 -39.11 -23.76 51.72
CA GLY A 353 -38.89 -25.20 51.48
C GLY A 353 -38.27 -25.54 50.11
N VAL A 354 -37.88 -24.55 49.31
CA VAL A 354 -37.10 -24.71 48.07
C VAL A 354 -35.61 -24.62 48.39
N THR A 355 -34.85 -25.64 48.03
CA THR A 355 -33.40 -25.72 48.24
C THR A 355 -32.72 -26.31 47.02
N GLU A 356 -31.43 -26.01 46.83
CA GLU A 356 -30.61 -26.57 45.74
C GLU A 356 -30.59 -28.11 45.75
N ALA A 357 -30.60 -28.72 46.94
CA ALA A 357 -30.64 -30.18 47.07
C ALA A 357 -31.96 -30.79 46.58
N LYS A 358 -33.06 -30.06 46.68
CA LYS A 358 -34.39 -30.52 46.23
C LYS A 358 -34.67 -30.14 44.78
N TYR A 359 -34.11 -29.01 44.31
CA TYR A 359 -34.28 -28.49 42.96
C TYR A 359 -32.91 -28.04 42.41
N PRO A 360 -32.10 -28.97 41.89
CA PRO A 360 -30.80 -28.62 41.31
C PRO A 360 -30.92 -27.56 40.22
N GLY A 361 -30.02 -26.58 40.24
CA GLY A 361 -29.99 -25.43 39.33
C GLY A 361 -30.86 -24.25 39.77
N ILE A 362 -31.67 -24.36 40.83
CA ILE A 362 -32.60 -23.28 41.21
C ILE A 362 -31.89 -22.02 41.69
N THR A 363 -30.72 -22.14 42.33
CA THR A 363 -29.92 -20.98 42.76
C THR A 363 -29.35 -20.23 41.56
N ALA A 364 -28.93 -20.95 40.51
CA ALA A 364 -28.46 -20.35 39.27
C ALA A 364 -29.61 -19.64 38.54
N LEU A 365 -30.78 -20.26 38.48
CA LEU A 365 -31.98 -19.66 37.89
C LEU A 365 -32.41 -18.39 38.66
N LEU A 366 -32.42 -18.41 39.99
CA LEU A 366 -32.70 -17.24 40.83
C LEU A 366 -31.69 -16.10 40.58
N THR A 367 -30.40 -16.44 40.47
CA THR A 367 -29.33 -15.46 40.23
C THR A 367 -29.50 -14.79 38.87
N SER A 368 -29.73 -15.56 37.81
CA SER A 368 -29.94 -15.01 36.47
C SER A 368 -31.25 -14.23 36.37
N SER A 369 -32.31 -14.66 37.07
CA SER A 369 -33.58 -13.91 37.12
C SER A 369 -33.43 -12.58 37.83
N THR A 370 -32.67 -12.54 38.94
CA THR A 370 -32.34 -11.29 39.64
C THR A 370 -31.49 -10.37 38.77
N SER A 371 -30.57 -10.93 37.97
CA SER A 371 -29.73 -10.16 37.06
C SER A 371 -30.54 -9.56 35.90
N MET A 372 -31.56 -10.27 35.41
CA MET A 372 -32.49 -9.75 34.42
C MET A 372 -33.27 -8.55 34.96
N GLU A 373 -33.90 -8.66 36.14
CA GLU A 373 -34.64 -7.56 36.77
C GLU A 373 -33.75 -6.31 36.99
N ALA A 374 -32.48 -6.52 37.36
CA ALA A 374 -31.51 -5.43 37.50
C ALA A 374 -31.16 -4.78 36.15
N ALA A 375 -31.05 -5.56 35.08
CA ALA A 375 -30.76 -5.07 33.74
C ALA A 375 -31.95 -4.28 33.17
N ASP A 376 -33.17 -4.80 33.32
CA ASP A 376 -34.43 -4.14 32.96
C ASP A 376 -34.57 -2.79 33.67
N ALA A 377 -34.34 -2.75 34.99
CA ALA A 377 -34.38 -1.52 35.76
C ALA A 377 -33.32 -0.51 35.30
N THR A 378 -32.13 -0.98 34.93
CA THR A 378 -31.06 -0.13 34.39
C THR A 378 -31.45 0.46 33.04
N LEU A 379 -32.04 -0.36 32.14
CA LEU A 379 -32.54 0.09 30.84
C LEU A 379 -33.65 1.12 30.99
N ALA A 380 -34.64 0.87 31.86
CA ALA A 380 -35.72 1.80 32.13
C ALA A 380 -35.22 3.15 32.69
N ASN A 381 -34.25 3.11 33.61
CA ASN A 381 -33.62 4.32 34.15
C ASN A 381 -32.83 5.09 33.08
N ALA A 382 -32.07 4.38 32.23
CA ALA A 382 -31.33 4.98 31.13
C ALA A 382 -32.27 5.65 30.11
N GLN A 383 -33.36 4.99 29.74
CA GLN A 383 -34.39 5.55 28.84
C GLN A 383 -35.06 6.78 29.45
N LYS A 384 -35.38 6.76 30.74
CA LYS A 384 -35.92 7.92 31.44
C LYS A 384 -34.95 9.10 31.44
N ALA A 385 -33.66 8.84 31.67
CA ALA A 385 -32.61 9.87 31.60
C ALA A 385 -32.47 10.44 30.18
N GLN A 386 -32.53 9.58 29.15
CA GLN A 386 -32.51 9.99 27.75
C GLN A 386 -33.68 10.91 27.40
N VAL A 387 -34.91 10.56 27.78
CA VAL A 387 -36.09 11.42 27.53
C VAL A 387 -35.94 12.78 28.21
N ALA A 388 -35.43 12.82 29.44
CA ALA A 388 -35.19 14.07 30.15
C ALA A 388 -34.10 14.92 29.47
N ALA A 389 -33.03 14.29 28.99
CA ALA A 389 -31.96 14.97 28.26
C ALA A 389 -32.43 15.49 26.88
N GLN A 390 -33.25 14.71 26.17
CA GLN A 390 -33.85 15.11 24.89
C GLN A 390 -34.73 16.35 25.08
N THR A 391 -35.62 16.31 26.08
CA THR A 391 -36.48 17.44 26.43
C THR A 391 -35.66 18.70 26.78
N ALA A 392 -34.48 18.55 27.37
CA ALA A 392 -33.61 19.68 27.68
C ALA A 392 -32.99 20.30 26.41
N VAL A 393 -32.65 19.48 25.42
CA VAL A 393 -32.18 19.95 24.10
C VAL A 393 -33.31 20.64 23.34
N ASP A 394 -34.48 20.00 23.24
CA ASP A 394 -35.62 20.52 22.49
C ASP A 394 -35.99 21.94 22.95
N ARG A 395 -36.02 22.14 24.26
CA ARG A 395 -36.31 23.45 24.86
C ARG A 395 -35.27 24.54 24.58
N LEU A 396 -34.03 24.16 24.31
CA LEU A 396 -32.95 25.12 24.09
C LEU A 396 -32.75 25.40 22.60
N ASP A 397 -33.08 24.44 21.74
CA ASP A 397 -32.92 24.53 20.29
C ASP A 397 -34.25 24.81 19.56
N LEU A 398 -34.98 25.81 20.04
CA LEU A 398 -36.29 26.19 19.50
C LEU A 398 -36.19 26.86 18.12
N THR A 399 -37.16 26.60 17.26
CA THR A 399 -37.33 27.37 16.02
C THR A 399 -37.63 28.85 16.31
N ALA A 400 -37.39 29.74 15.33
CA ALA A 400 -37.70 31.15 15.49
C ALA A 400 -39.21 31.41 15.75
N ALA A 401 -40.07 30.55 15.19
CA ALA A 401 -41.52 30.59 15.40
C ALA A 401 -41.88 30.14 16.83
N ALA A 402 -41.33 29.02 17.29
CA ALA A 402 -41.52 28.54 18.67
C ALA A 402 -40.99 29.55 19.71
N GLN A 403 -39.87 30.24 19.43
CA GLN A 403 -39.37 31.33 20.28
C GLN A 403 -40.31 32.55 20.32
N ALA A 404 -41.03 32.83 19.24
CA ALA A 404 -42.05 33.88 19.22
C ALA A 404 -43.29 33.45 20.01
N ASP A 405 -43.76 32.23 19.80
CA ASP A 405 -44.90 31.67 20.54
C ASP A 405 -44.62 31.61 22.05
N LEU A 406 -43.39 31.30 22.47
CA LEU A 406 -42.99 31.30 23.87
C LEU A 406 -43.09 32.69 24.52
N LYS A 407 -42.86 33.77 23.75
CA LYS A 407 -43.07 35.15 24.22
C LYS A 407 -44.56 35.49 24.33
N ASP A 408 -45.38 35.00 23.39
CA ASP A 408 -46.83 35.17 23.44
C ASP A 408 -47.42 34.40 24.64
N ILE A 409 -46.94 33.18 24.91
CA ILE A 409 -47.26 32.42 26.12
C ILE A 409 -46.86 33.23 27.36
N ALA A 410 -45.64 33.78 27.42
CA ALA A 410 -45.18 34.59 28.54
C ALA A 410 -46.11 35.78 28.82
N ALA A 411 -46.55 36.47 27.76
CA ALA A 411 -47.47 37.60 27.87
C ALA A 411 -48.91 37.19 28.27
N ALA A 412 -49.29 35.93 28.01
CA ALA A 412 -50.60 35.38 28.35
C ALA A 412 -50.66 34.75 29.76
N MET A 413 -49.53 34.61 30.46
CA MET A 413 -49.52 34.09 31.84
C MET A 413 -50.15 35.11 32.80
N THR A 414 -51.06 34.62 33.64
CA THR A 414 -51.85 35.42 34.58
C THR A 414 -51.75 34.93 36.01
N VAL A 415 -51.44 33.64 36.24
CA VAL A 415 -51.42 33.04 37.57
C VAL A 415 -50.00 32.89 38.10
N VAL A 416 -49.09 32.36 37.28
CA VAL A 416 -47.67 32.22 37.56
C VAL A 416 -46.96 33.51 37.19
N LYS A 417 -46.34 34.15 38.18
CA LYS A 417 -45.58 35.37 37.98
C LYS A 417 -44.22 35.06 37.36
N LEU A 418 -43.91 35.72 36.24
CA LEU A 418 -42.59 35.69 35.61
C LEU A 418 -41.73 36.88 36.04
N ASP A 419 -40.42 36.68 36.01
CA ASP A 419 -39.45 37.77 36.11
C ASP A 419 -39.49 38.64 34.85
N THR A 420 -39.11 39.91 34.99
CA THR A 420 -39.21 40.88 33.88
C THR A 420 -38.30 40.44 32.72
N GLY A 421 -38.90 40.15 31.57
CA GLY A 421 -38.19 39.72 30.36
C GLY A 421 -37.80 38.24 30.32
N ALA A 422 -38.20 37.43 31.30
CA ALA A 422 -37.95 35.99 31.31
C ALA A 422 -38.92 35.25 30.38
N THR A 423 -38.43 34.22 29.69
CA THR A 423 -39.29 33.23 29.02
C THR A 423 -39.74 32.16 30.01
N PRO A 424 -40.99 31.68 29.93
CA PRO A 424 -41.52 30.71 30.88
C PRO A 424 -40.87 29.33 30.71
N THR A 425 -40.64 28.66 31.83
CA THR A 425 -40.22 27.26 31.86
C THR A 425 -41.41 26.32 31.64
N GLN A 426 -41.16 25.08 31.19
CA GLN A 426 -42.21 24.07 31.04
C GLN A 426 -43.01 23.86 32.34
N ALA A 427 -42.34 23.87 33.49
CA ALA A 427 -43.01 23.73 34.78
C ALA A 427 -43.96 24.91 35.07
N GLN A 428 -43.56 26.13 34.71
CA GLN A 428 -44.40 27.32 34.84
C GLN A 428 -45.60 27.28 33.87
N ILE A 429 -45.39 26.87 32.62
CA ILE A 429 -46.47 26.69 31.63
C ILE A 429 -47.47 25.63 32.11
N THR A 430 -46.99 24.47 32.56
CA THR A 430 -47.83 23.40 33.10
C THR A 430 -48.60 23.84 34.34
N THR A 431 -47.95 24.61 35.23
CA THR A 431 -48.59 25.14 36.45
C THR A 431 -49.70 26.13 36.09
N GLU A 432 -49.44 27.06 35.18
CA GLU A 432 -50.43 28.00 34.66
C GLU A 432 -51.63 27.27 34.06
N LEU A 433 -51.38 26.32 33.16
CA LEU A 433 -52.43 25.55 32.49
C LEU A 433 -53.28 24.76 33.50
N THR A 434 -52.64 24.13 34.49
CA THR A 434 -53.32 23.35 35.54
C THR A 434 -54.19 24.24 36.42
N GLN A 435 -53.68 25.42 36.80
CA GLN A 435 -54.41 26.35 37.65
C GLN A 435 -55.56 27.01 36.89
N LEU A 436 -55.37 27.40 35.63
CA LEU A 436 -56.45 27.90 34.76
C LEU A 436 -57.55 26.84 34.56
N ASP A 437 -57.18 25.57 34.38
CA ASP A 437 -58.17 24.48 34.26
C ASP A 437 -58.95 24.26 35.56
N ALA A 438 -58.30 24.38 36.71
CA ALA A 438 -58.97 24.30 38.01
C ALA A 438 -59.98 25.45 38.22
N VAL A 439 -59.62 26.69 37.83
CA VAL A 439 -60.55 27.83 37.86
C VAL A 439 -61.70 27.64 36.88
N ARG A 440 -61.43 27.18 35.66
CA ARG A 440 -62.45 26.87 34.64
C ARG A 440 -63.45 25.84 35.15
N LYS A 441 -62.98 24.73 35.75
CA LYS A 441 -63.84 23.69 36.31
C LYS A 441 -64.69 24.20 37.48
N SER A 442 -64.08 24.89 38.45
CA SER A 442 -64.83 25.37 39.62
C SER A 442 -65.89 26.43 39.26
N THR A 443 -65.59 27.34 38.33
CA THR A 443 -66.55 28.35 37.87
C THR A 443 -67.67 27.74 37.03
N ALA A 444 -67.38 26.72 36.22
CA ALA A 444 -68.40 25.95 35.51
C ALA A 444 -69.36 25.23 36.46
N ASP A 445 -68.84 24.58 37.50
CA ASP A 445 -69.66 23.91 38.53
C ASP A 445 -70.58 24.89 39.25
N ILE A 446 -70.08 26.09 39.60
CA ILE A 446 -70.89 27.16 40.21
C ILE A 446 -71.99 27.65 39.26
N ALA A 447 -71.66 27.88 37.98
CA ALA A 447 -72.63 28.36 37.00
C ALA A 447 -73.75 27.35 36.69
N ALA A 448 -73.50 26.05 36.92
CA ALA A 448 -74.47 24.97 36.74
C ALA A 448 -75.48 24.83 37.90
N GLN A 449 -75.26 25.50 39.04
CA GLN A 449 -76.16 25.41 40.20
C GLN A 449 -77.49 26.15 39.97
N SER A 450 -78.59 25.61 40.52
CA SER A 450 -79.91 26.26 40.48
C SER A 450 -79.88 27.56 41.30
N GLY A 451 -79.97 28.71 40.62
CA GLY A 451 -79.90 30.04 41.25
C GLY A 451 -78.63 30.85 40.94
N ALA A 452 -77.74 30.35 40.06
CA ALA A 452 -76.56 31.08 39.62
C ALA A 452 -76.92 32.43 38.97
N THR A 453 -76.26 33.49 39.44
CA THR A 453 -76.38 34.87 38.94
C THR A 453 -75.77 35.01 37.54
N ASP A 454 -76.20 36.02 36.78
CA ASP A 454 -75.60 36.33 35.48
C ASP A 454 -74.10 36.65 35.59
N ALA A 455 -73.67 37.24 36.71
CA ALA A 455 -72.25 37.47 37.01
C ALA A 455 -71.46 36.16 37.16
N GLN A 456 -72.04 35.13 37.79
CA GLN A 456 -71.40 33.80 37.94
C GLN A 456 -71.32 33.07 36.59
N LYS A 457 -72.36 33.17 35.75
CA LYS A 457 -72.34 32.61 34.39
C LYS A 457 -71.31 33.31 33.51
N ALA A 458 -71.24 34.65 33.57
CA ALA A 458 -70.24 35.44 32.85
C ALA A 458 -68.80 35.10 33.30
N ALA A 459 -68.58 34.88 34.61
CA ALA A 459 -67.28 34.45 35.14
C ALA A 459 -66.86 33.07 34.61
N ALA A 460 -67.79 32.11 34.50
CA ALA A 460 -67.50 30.80 33.90
C ALA A 460 -67.12 30.91 32.41
N THR A 461 -67.82 31.75 31.64
CA THR A 461 -67.46 32.03 30.23
C THR A 461 -66.08 32.67 30.13
N ALA A 462 -65.75 33.63 30.99
CA ALA A 462 -64.44 34.29 31.00
C ALA A 462 -63.30 33.31 31.37
N ALA A 463 -63.51 32.44 32.36
CA ALA A 463 -62.52 31.43 32.76
C ALA A 463 -62.28 30.38 31.66
N ALA A 464 -63.34 29.93 30.97
CA ALA A 464 -63.21 29.05 29.81
C ALA A 464 -62.41 29.72 28.67
N ALA A 465 -62.73 30.97 28.33
CA ALA A 465 -62.01 31.71 27.30
C ALA A 465 -60.53 31.93 27.65
N ALA A 466 -60.20 32.17 28.93
CA ALA A 466 -58.82 32.31 29.38
C ALA A 466 -58.02 31.01 29.24
N TYR A 467 -58.60 29.88 29.68
CA TYR A 467 -58.00 28.55 29.51
C TYR A 467 -57.80 28.21 28.03
N ASP A 468 -58.84 28.36 27.20
CA ASP A 468 -58.78 28.00 25.79
C ASP A 468 -57.75 28.85 25.04
N LYS A 469 -57.67 30.15 25.34
CA LYS A 469 -56.66 31.04 24.76
C LYS A 469 -55.24 30.60 25.12
N PHE A 470 -54.98 30.34 26.40
CA PHE A 470 -53.65 29.91 26.86
C PHE A 470 -53.29 28.53 26.28
N ASN A 471 -54.22 27.57 26.31
CA ASN A 471 -54.03 26.23 25.76
C ASN A 471 -53.78 26.25 24.24
N THR A 472 -54.42 27.17 23.51
CA THR A 472 -54.18 27.37 22.08
C THR A 472 -52.75 27.84 21.81
N LEU A 473 -52.23 28.80 22.59
CA LEU A 473 -50.84 29.26 22.47
C LEU A 473 -49.84 28.14 22.77
N VAL A 474 -50.10 27.33 23.80
CA VAL A 474 -49.26 26.18 24.14
C VAL A 474 -49.25 25.14 23.02
N ASN A 475 -50.43 24.77 22.50
CA ASN A 475 -50.53 23.82 21.38
C ASN A 475 -49.86 24.35 20.11
N LYS A 476 -49.95 25.66 19.86
CA LYS A 476 -49.29 26.31 18.72
C LYS A 476 -47.76 26.23 18.86
N MET A 477 -47.21 26.57 20.03
CA MET A 477 -45.77 26.46 20.31
C MET A 477 -45.29 25.02 20.10
N ILE A 478 -46.01 24.03 20.62
CA ILE A 478 -45.67 22.60 20.43
C ILE A 478 -45.66 22.22 18.95
N ALA A 479 -46.61 22.73 18.15
CA ALA A 479 -46.67 22.45 16.71
C ALA A 479 -45.53 23.14 15.93
N ASP A 480 -45.06 24.30 16.38
CA ASP A 480 -43.98 25.06 15.75
C ASP A 480 -42.56 24.59 16.18
N ASP A 481 -42.48 23.70 17.18
CA ASP A 481 -41.24 23.23 17.83
C ASP A 481 -40.81 21.80 17.41
N ASP A 482 -40.97 21.45 16.12
CA ASP A 482 -40.70 20.09 15.63
C ASP A 482 -39.31 19.92 14.98
N ALA A 483 -38.42 20.92 15.09
CA ALA A 483 -37.13 20.85 14.42
C ALA A 483 -36.07 21.61 15.20
N ASN A 484 -35.27 20.90 16.00
CA ASN A 484 -34.02 21.37 16.64
C ASN A 484 -33.04 21.85 15.57
N PRO A 485 -33.05 23.14 15.16
CA PRO A 485 -32.43 23.53 13.90
C PRO A 485 -30.90 23.66 14.03
N LEU A 486 -30.37 24.01 15.20
CA LEU A 486 -28.92 24.13 15.40
C LEU A 486 -28.27 22.76 15.54
N VAL A 487 -28.91 21.84 16.26
CA VAL A 487 -28.47 20.44 16.38
C VAL A 487 -28.52 19.77 15.01
N ALA A 488 -29.62 19.92 14.26
CA ALA A 488 -29.73 19.37 12.91
C ALA A 488 -28.64 19.91 11.96
N ALA A 489 -28.32 21.20 12.04
CA ALA A 489 -27.23 21.81 11.28
C ALA A 489 -25.87 21.23 11.65
N GLN A 490 -25.58 21.06 12.95
CA GLN A 490 -24.33 20.47 13.41
C GLN A 490 -24.20 19.00 13.01
N THR A 491 -25.27 18.20 13.15
CA THR A 491 -25.30 16.80 12.70
C THR A 491 -25.03 16.70 11.21
N SER A 492 -25.69 17.54 10.40
CA SER A 492 -25.49 17.58 8.95
C SER A 492 -24.05 17.95 8.58
N ALA A 493 -23.50 19.01 9.18
CA ALA A 493 -22.12 19.43 8.93
C ALA A 493 -21.08 18.39 9.40
N THR A 494 -21.35 17.70 10.50
CA THR A 494 -20.50 16.59 10.99
C THR A 494 -20.50 15.44 9.99
N ALA A 495 -21.66 15.09 9.44
CA ALA A 495 -21.80 14.03 8.45
C ALA A 495 -21.06 14.37 7.14
N THR A 496 -21.11 15.63 6.67
CA THR A 496 -20.40 16.04 5.45
C THR A 496 -18.89 16.06 5.64
N VAL A 497 -18.38 16.57 6.77
CA VAL A 497 -16.95 16.48 7.13
C VAL A 497 -16.48 15.03 7.18
N LYS A 498 -17.29 14.12 7.75
CA LYS A 498 -16.96 12.69 7.77
C LYS A 498 -16.89 12.12 6.35
N ALA A 499 -17.89 12.40 5.50
CA ALA A 499 -17.93 11.91 4.13
C ALA A 499 -16.70 12.36 3.32
N ASP A 500 -16.24 13.59 3.52
CA ASP A 500 -15.05 14.12 2.84
C ASP A 500 -13.76 13.45 3.32
N ASN A 501 -13.62 13.25 4.62
CA ASN A 501 -12.50 12.50 5.17
C ASN A 501 -12.47 11.05 4.66
N ASP A 502 -13.64 10.40 4.59
CA ASP A 502 -13.76 9.04 4.03
C ASP A 502 -13.36 9.02 2.55
N ALA A 503 -13.76 10.02 1.76
CA ALA A 503 -13.38 10.14 0.34
C ALA A 503 -11.87 10.36 0.15
N ILE A 504 -11.24 11.20 0.98
CA ILE A 504 -9.79 11.42 1.00
C ILE A 504 -9.06 10.12 1.36
N ALA A 505 -9.53 9.40 2.38
CA ALA A 505 -8.94 8.14 2.80
C ALA A 505 -9.05 7.07 1.70
N ALA A 506 -10.20 6.98 1.02
CA ALA A 506 -10.40 6.08 -0.11
C ALA A 506 -9.43 6.36 -1.26
N LEU A 507 -9.30 7.64 -1.67
CA LEU A 507 -8.38 8.03 -2.75
C LEU A 507 -6.91 7.75 -2.38
N THR A 508 -6.54 8.03 -1.14
CA THR A 508 -5.20 7.75 -0.61
C THR A 508 -4.88 6.26 -0.68
N LYS A 509 -5.82 5.41 -0.24
CA LYS A 509 -5.67 3.95 -0.30
C LYS A 509 -5.59 3.44 -1.73
N ALA A 510 -6.43 3.94 -2.63
CA ALA A 510 -6.41 3.55 -4.05
C ALA A 510 -5.08 3.94 -4.72
N THR A 511 -4.56 5.14 -4.43
CA THR A 511 -3.27 5.62 -4.95
C THR A 511 -2.12 4.77 -4.44
N ALA A 512 -2.07 4.48 -3.13
CA ALA A 512 -1.04 3.60 -2.56
C ALA A 512 -1.08 2.18 -3.14
N THR A 513 -2.28 1.67 -3.46
CA THR A 513 -2.45 0.38 -4.15
C THR A 513 -1.87 0.42 -5.57
N LEU A 514 -2.12 1.51 -6.31
CA LEU A 514 -1.57 1.72 -7.65
C LEU A 514 -0.04 1.84 -7.63
N ASP A 515 0.52 2.59 -6.68
CA ASP A 515 1.97 2.75 -6.52
C ASP A 515 2.65 1.40 -6.24
N SER A 516 2.06 0.60 -5.35
CA SER A 516 2.56 -0.75 -5.03
C SER A 516 2.52 -1.66 -6.27
N ALA A 517 1.41 -1.67 -7.01
CA ALA A 517 1.27 -2.48 -8.22
C ALA A 517 2.26 -2.05 -9.32
N ASN A 518 2.46 -0.74 -9.51
CA ASN A 518 3.45 -0.21 -10.45
C ASN A 518 4.88 -0.56 -10.05
N ALA A 519 5.22 -0.55 -8.76
CA ALA A 519 6.53 -0.95 -8.27
C ALA A 519 6.82 -2.42 -8.58
N THR A 520 5.85 -3.32 -8.30
CA THR A 520 5.93 -4.73 -8.65
C THR A 520 6.09 -4.93 -10.17
N ALA A 521 5.31 -4.22 -10.98
CA ALA A 521 5.42 -4.28 -12.44
C ALA A 521 6.78 -3.77 -12.97
N ALA A 522 7.32 -2.72 -12.37
CA ALA A 522 8.64 -2.19 -12.72
C ALA A 522 9.77 -3.19 -12.40
N GLN A 523 9.68 -3.87 -11.25
CA GLN A 523 10.64 -4.91 -10.88
C GLN A 523 10.58 -6.10 -11.84
N LEU A 524 9.38 -6.55 -12.22
CA LEU A 524 9.20 -7.58 -13.25
C LEU A 524 9.81 -7.15 -14.59
N ALA A 525 9.56 -5.91 -15.03
CA ALA A 525 10.11 -5.39 -16.28
C ALA A 525 11.65 -5.38 -16.25
N SER A 526 12.26 -5.04 -15.12
CA SER A 526 13.71 -5.11 -14.92
C SER A 526 14.24 -6.54 -15.03
N LEU A 527 13.59 -7.51 -14.38
CA LEU A 527 13.96 -8.93 -14.43
C LEU A 527 13.81 -9.50 -15.84
N ASN A 528 12.72 -9.17 -16.53
CA ASN A 528 12.53 -9.50 -17.95
C ASN A 528 13.63 -8.92 -18.84
N GLY A 529 14.06 -7.68 -18.57
CA GLY A 529 15.19 -7.06 -19.24
C GLY A 529 16.53 -7.79 -19.01
N GLN A 530 16.75 -8.33 -17.81
CA GLN A 530 17.94 -9.13 -17.49
C GLN A 530 17.93 -10.48 -18.23
N VAL A 531 16.81 -11.19 -18.23
CA VAL A 531 16.65 -12.43 -19.00
C VAL A 531 16.89 -12.17 -20.49
N LYS A 532 16.31 -11.10 -21.04
CA LYS A 532 16.53 -10.75 -22.44
C LYS A 532 17.99 -10.39 -22.73
N ALA A 533 18.66 -9.64 -21.86
CA ALA A 533 20.07 -9.31 -22.03
C ALA A 533 20.96 -10.57 -22.01
N ALA A 534 20.65 -11.54 -21.14
CA ALA A 534 21.34 -12.82 -21.09
C ALA A 534 21.12 -13.64 -22.38
N GLN A 535 19.90 -13.61 -22.93
CA GLN A 535 19.58 -14.24 -24.22
C GLN A 535 20.29 -13.55 -25.39
N ASP A 536 20.26 -12.22 -25.43
CA ASP A 536 20.89 -11.43 -26.48
C ASP A 536 22.40 -11.70 -26.56
N ALA A 537 23.05 -11.98 -25.42
CA ALA A 537 24.48 -12.33 -25.36
C ALA A 537 24.84 -13.60 -26.15
N PHE A 538 23.94 -14.57 -26.28
CA PHE A 538 24.16 -15.75 -27.15
C PHE A 538 24.06 -15.34 -28.62
N THR A 539 22.99 -14.61 -28.96
CA THR A 539 22.73 -14.20 -30.35
C THR A 539 23.79 -13.24 -30.89
N SER A 540 24.40 -12.41 -30.04
CA SER A 540 25.50 -11.52 -30.43
C SER A 540 26.81 -12.25 -30.71
N HIS A 541 26.91 -13.53 -30.32
CA HIS A 541 28.04 -14.41 -30.60
C HIS A 541 27.68 -15.50 -31.61
N ASP A 542 26.68 -15.24 -32.47
CA ASP A 542 26.21 -16.15 -33.53
C ASP A 542 25.78 -17.53 -33.00
N MET A 543 25.28 -17.57 -31.78
CA MET A 543 24.70 -18.77 -31.15
C MET A 543 23.18 -18.67 -31.07
N LEU A 544 22.51 -19.81 -31.20
CA LEU A 544 21.08 -19.91 -30.91
C LEU A 544 20.86 -19.99 -29.40
N LEU A 545 19.63 -19.75 -28.96
CA LEU A 545 19.31 -19.77 -27.54
C LEU A 545 19.43 -21.19 -26.96
N PRO A 546 19.92 -21.34 -25.72
CA PRO A 546 19.97 -22.63 -25.03
C PRO A 546 18.62 -23.32 -24.94
N VAL A 547 18.60 -24.61 -25.27
CA VAL A 547 17.43 -25.48 -25.14
C VAL A 547 17.74 -26.61 -24.16
N THR A 548 17.00 -26.66 -23.06
CA THR A 548 17.07 -27.82 -22.14
C THR A 548 16.42 -29.03 -22.80
N LEU A 549 17.14 -30.14 -22.84
CA LEU A 549 16.66 -31.39 -23.41
C LEU A 549 15.51 -31.96 -22.58
N ALA A 550 14.41 -32.25 -23.26
CA ALA A 550 13.28 -33.01 -22.74
C ALA A 550 13.30 -34.45 -23.28
N THR A 551 12.37 -35.28 -22.83
CA THR A 551 12.25 -36.65 -23.34
C THR A 551 11.93 -36.66 -24.83
N GLY A 552 12.56 -37.57 -25.56
CA GLY A 552 12.33 -37.75 -27.00
C GLY A 552 13.49 -37.27 -27.87
N THR A 553 13.17 -36.84 -29.09
CA THR A 553 14.14 -36.54 -30.14
C THR A 553 14.07 -35.08 -30.56
N THR A 554 15.22 -34.41 -30.53
CA THR A 554 15.42 -33.04 -31.02
C THR A 554 16.29 -33.08 -32.27
N VAL A 555 16.04 -32.18 -33.23
CA VAL A 555 16.80 -32.10 -34.49
C VAL A 555 17.68 -30.87 -34.47
N ALA A 556 18.99 -31.06 -34.66
CA ALA A 556 19.92 -29.96 -34.84
C ALA A 556 19.72 -29.23 -36.16
N THR A 557 19.87 -27.92 -36.09
CA THR A 557 19.68 -26.97 -37.17
C THR A 557 21.01 -26.66 -37.87
N ALA A 558 21.00 -25.73 -38.82
CA ALA A 558 22.23 -25.22 -39.43
C ALA A 558 22.89 -24.11 -38.60
N GLY A 559 22.23 -23.63 -37.55
CA GLY A 559 22.79 -22.62 -36.64
C GLY A 559 23.74 -23.24 -35.62
N SER A 560 24.34 -22.41 -34.78
CA SER A 560 25.13 -22.91 -33.64
C SER A 560 24.20 -23.27 -32.49
N ASP A 561 23.70 -24.51 -32.46
CA ASP A 561 22.73 -24.94 -31.46
C ASP A 561 23.38 -25.14 -30.08
N ILE A 562 22.63 -24.81 -29.02
CA ILE A 562 23.03 -25.05 -27.65
C ILE A 562 22.01 -25.96 -26.97
N TYR A 563 22.45 -27.16 -26.62
CA TYR A 563 21.66 -28.11 -25.85
C TYR A 563 22.14 -28.12 -24.40
N VAL A 564 21.21 -28.08 -23.46
CA VAL A 564 21.49 -28.22 -22.02
C VAL A 564 20.95 -29.57 -21.57
N ALA A 565 21.81 -30.39 -20.98
CA ALA A 565 21.41 -31.69 -20.46
C ALA A 565 20.33 -31.54 -19.38
N GLY A 566 19.21 -32.23 -19.58
CA GLY A 566 18.14 -32.34 -18.59
C GLY A 566 18.36 -33.50 -17.61
N LYS A 567 17.31 -33.86 -16.87
CA LYS A 567 17.29 -35.02 -15.95
C LYS A 567 16.73 -36.29 -16.61
N VAL A 568 16.51 -36.26 -17.91
CA VAL A 568 15.77 -37.27 -18.67
C VAL A 568 16.54 -37.69 -19.91
N ASP A 569 16.30 -38.92 -20.35
CA ASP A 569 16.93 -39.45 -21.55
C ASP A 569 16.43 -38.70 -22.80
N ALA A 570 17.35 -38.39 -23.70
CA ALA A 570 17.07 -37.58 -24.88
C ALA A 570 17.93 -38.02 -26.08
N THR A 571 17.48 -37.68 -27.29
CA THR A 571 18.21 -37.92 -28.53
C THR A 571 18.35 -36.62 -29.31
N ILE A 572 19.55 -36.34 -29.83
CA ILE A 572 19.80 -35.22 -30.74
C ILE A 572 20.18 -35.79 -32.12
N LEU A 573 19.36 -35.46 -33.12
CA LEU A 573 19.63 -35.75 -34.52
C LEU A 573 20.54 -34.70 -35.13
N ASN A 574 21.44 -35.13 -36.03
CA ASN A 574 22.32 -34.26 -36.82
C ASN A 574 23.29 -33.39 -35.99
N PHE A 575 23.64 -33.81 -34.77
CA PHE A 575 24.54 -33.04 -33.90
C PHE A 575 25.90 -32.81 -34.59
N ASN A 576 26.25 -31.54 -34.76
CA ASN A 576 27.45 -31.03 -35.41
C ASN A 576 27.59 -31.45 -36.90
N LEU A 577 26.45 -31.75 -37.56
CA LEU A 577 26.41 -32.15 -38.98
C LEU A 577 26.19 -30.95 -39.92
N LEU A 578 25.30 -30.04 -39.57
CA LEU A 578 24.90 -28.88 -40.40
C LEU A 578 25.37 -27.53 -39.83
N GLY A 579 25.71 -27.50 -38.54
CA GLY A 579 26.11 -26.31 -37.79
C GLY A 579 27.16 -26.65 -36.73
N THR A 580 27.45 -25.69 -35.85
CA THR A 580 28.37 -25.87 -34.72
C THR A 580 27.59 -26.07 -33.43
N ASP A 581 27.46 -27.32 -33.01
CA ASP A 581 26.56 -27.66 -31.90
C ASP A 581 27.33 -27.90 -30.61
N SER A 582 26.73 -27.45 -29.50
CA SER A 582 27.28 -27.62 -28.16
C SER A 582 26.27 -28.30 -27.25
N LEU A 583 26.73 -29.29 -26.48
CA LEU A 583 25.95 -29.92 -25.43
C LEU A 583 26.54 -29.60 -24.06
N TYR A 584 25.92 -28.71 -23.31
CA TYR A 584 26.29 -28.42 -21.94
C TYR A 584 25.77 -29.50 -20.98
N VAL A 585 26.70 -30.19 -20.31
CA VAL A 585 26.41 -31.25 -19.34
C VAL A 585 26.70 -30.84 -17.90
N GLY A 586 27.43 -29.73 -17.70
CA GLY A 586 27.83 -29.23 -16.38
C GLY A 586 29.34 -29.37 -16.14
N SER A 587 29.94 -28.36 -15.51
CA SER A 587 31.40 -28.29 -15.28
C SER A 587 31.93 -29.30 -14.26
N GLN A 588 31.04 -29.96 -13.52
CA GLN A 588 31.35 -31.01 -12.54
C GLN A 588 31.67 -32.36 -13.18
N TYR A 589 31.33 -32.55 -14.46
CA TYR A 589 31.55 -33.82 -15.15
C TYR A 589 32.96 -33.92 -15.73
N THR A 590 33.53 -35.11 -15.64
CA THR A 590 34.76 -35.49 -16.32
C THR A 590 34.49 -36.56 -17.39
N LEU A 591 35.22 -36.51 -18.49
CA LEU A 591 35.00 -37.43 -19.61
C LEU A 591 35.56 -38.81 -19.28
N ASN A 592 34.75 -39.85 -19.41
CA ASN A 592 35.18 -41.23 -19.27
C ASN A 592 34.84 -42.01 -20.55
N THR A 593 35.85 -42.54 -21.24
CA THR A 593 35.69 -43.37 -22.46
C THR A 593 35.71 -44.87 -22.16
N GLY A 594 35.84 -45.24 -20.89
CA GLY A 594 35.80 -46.60 -20.38
C GLY A 594 34.38 -47.12 -20.16
N LYS A 595 34.28 -48.28 -19.51
CA LYS A 595 32.99 -48.89 -19.17
C LYS A 595 32.40 -48.20 -17.93
N LEU A 596 31.07 -48.12 -17.85
CA LEU A 596 30.36 -47.68 -16.64
C LEU A 596 30.80 -48.44 -15.37
N THR A 597 31.18 -49.71 -15.51
CA THR A 597 31.62 -50.55 -14.39
C THR A 597 33.01 -50.20 -13.85
N THR A 598 33.74 -49.26 -14.48
CA THR A 598 35.11 -48.86 -14.11
C THR A 598 35.22 -47.37 -13.82
N GLY A 599 34.12 -46.73 -13.38
CA GLY A 599 34.06 -45.31 -13.03
C GLY A 599 34.84 -44.92 -11.77
N ASN A 600 35.02 -43.62 -11.57
CA ASN A 600 35.70 -43.00 -10.46
C ASN A 600 34.73 -42.56 -9.36
N ASN A 601 34.85 -43.20 -8.20
CA ASN A 601 34.00 -42.97 -7.02
C ASN A 601 34.15 -41.59 -6.34
N ALA A 602 34.94 -40.66 -6.88
CA ALA A 602 35.19 -39.34 -6.29
C ALA A 602 34.65 -38.16 -7.11
N ILE A 603 34.28 -38.37 -8.38
CA ILE A 603 33.88 -37.30 -9.31
C ILE A 603 32.70 -37.76 -10.17
N LEU A 604 31.91 -36.81 -10.68
CA LEU A 604 30.86 -37.14 -11.64
C LEU A 604 31.46 -37.37 -13.03
N GLU A 605 30.98 -38.39 -13.72
CA GLU A 605 31.50 -38.81 -15.02
C GLU A 605 30.47 -38.73 -16.15
N ALA A 606 30.94 -38.32 -17.33
CA ALA A 606 30.23 -38.36 -18.58
C ALA A 606 30.81 -39.53 -19.39
N PHE A 607 30.13 -40.69 -19.37
CA PHE A 607 30.57 -41.87 -20.09
C PHE A 607 30.22 -41.76 -21.57
N VAL A 608 31.22 -41.82 -22.43
CA VAL A 608 31.04 -41.76 -23.88
C VAL A 608 31.29 -43.14 -24.47
N ALA A 609 30.29 -43.67 -25.18
CA ALA A 609 30.37 -44.97 -25.83
C ALA A 609 29.71 -44.97 -27.21
N GLN A 610 30.37 -45.62 -28.17
CA GLN A 610 29.81 -45.87 -29.50
C GLN A 610 28.70 -46.93 -29.41
N SER A 611 27.57 -46.67 -30.06
CA SER A 611 26.43 -47.59 -30.21
C SER A 611 25.95 -47.60 -31.66
N GLY A 612 26.42 -48.55 -32.46
CA GLY A 612 26.15 -48.54 -33.90
C GLY A 612 26.80 -47.33 -34.58
N SER A 613 26.03 -46.56 -35.36
CA SER A 613 26.47 -45.28 -35.96
C SER A 613 26.44 -44.10 -34.98
N ASP A 614 25.89 -44.29 -33.78
CA ASP A 614 25.56 -43.21 -32.87
C ASP A 614 26.48 -43.20 -31.65
N THR A 615 26.59 -42.05 -31.02
CA THR A 615 27.29 -41.92 -29.73
C THR A 615 26.29 -41.80 -28.60
N THR A 616 26.51 -42.55 -27.53
CA THR A 616 25.76 -42.40 -26.27
C THR A 616 26.63 -41.70 -25.24
N ILE A 617 26.06 -40.68 -24.60
CA ILE A 617 26.63 -39.94 -23.48
C ILE A 617 25.79 -40.29 -22.26
N LYS A 618 26.37 -40.97 -21.28
CA LYS A 618 25.70 -41.34 -20.03
C LYS A 618 26.25 -40.50 -18.91
N LEU A 619 25.42 -39.61 -18.39
CA LEU A 619 25.73 -38.71 -17.30
C LEU A 619 25.33 -39.35 -15.98
N GLU A 620 26.26 -39.46 -15.05
CA GLU A 620 25.96 -39.92 -13.69
C GLU A 620 25.02 -38.96 -12.96
N LYS A 621 24.00 -39.49 -12.27
CA LYS A 621 23.14 -38.70 -11.37
C LYS A 621 23.75 -38.49 -9.99
N SER A 622 24.60 -39.43 -9.57
CA SER A 622 25.38 -39.39 -8.34
C SER A 622 26.72 -40.06 -8.61
N VAL A 623 27.76 -39.66 -7.87
CA VAL A 623 29.10 -40.22 -8.02
C VAL A 623 29.01 -41.74 -7.81
N PHE A 624 29.27 -42.48 -8.87
CA PHE A 624 29.16 -43.93 -8.87
C PHE A 624 30.54 -44.56 -8.79
N GLY A 625 30.60 -45.70 -8.08
CA GLY A 625 31.82 -46.47 -8.01
C GLY A 625 31.73 -47.81 -8.69
N SER A 626 32.88 -48.36 -9.08
CA SER A 626 33.03 -49.66 -9.77
C SER A 626 32.39 -50.89 -9.08
N ASN A 627 31.71 -50.72 -7.94
CA ASN A 627 31.14 -51.77 -7.08
C ASN A 627 29.60 -51.70 -6.90
N THR A 628 28.88 -50.75 -7.50
CA THR A 628 27.42 -50.61 -7.35
C THR A 628 26.65 -51.30 -8.50
N ALA A 629 25.53 -51.98 -8.23
CA ALA A 629 24.92 -52.92 -9.19
C ALA A 629 24.04 -52.28 -10.28
N THR A 630 23.69 -51.00 -10.17
CA THR A 630 22.88 -50.30 -11.19
C THR A 630 23.24 -48.81 -11.22
N PRO A 631 23.95 -48.33 -12.25
CA PRO A 631 24.26 -46.91 -12.40
C PRO A 631 22.97 -46.12 -12.65
N GLU A 632 22.71 -45.10 -11.82
CA GLU A 632 21.67 -44.11 -12.13
C GLU A 632 22.26 -43.08 -13.09
N VAL A 633 21.94 -43.22 -14.37
CA VAL A 633 22.43 -42.32 -15.42
C VAL A 633 21.28 -41.66 -16.17
N VAL A 634 21.58 -40.51 -16.77
CA VAL A 634 20.80 -39.90 -17.86
C VAL A 634 21.53 -40.18 -19.15
N THR A 635 20.84 -40.73 -20.15
CA THR A 635 21.43 -41.07 -21.45
C THR A 635 21.02 -40.06 -22.51
N ILE A 636 22.01 -39.42 -23.12
CA ILE A 636 21.85 -38.54 -24.28
C ILE A 636 22.45 -39.25 -25.49
N THR A 637 21.66 -39.46 -26.53
CA THR A 637 22.11 -40.10 -27.78
C THR A 637 22.36 -39.05 -28.84
N LEU A 638 23.57 -38.99 -29.38
CA LEU A 638 23.95 -38.16 -30.52
C LEU A 638 24.01 -39.04 -31.77
N THR A 639 23.05 -38.90 -32.68
CA THR A 639 22.97 -39.80 -33.84
C THR A 639 23.99 -39.45 -34.91
N GLY A 640 24.62 -40.45 -35.51
CA GLY A 640 25.61 -40.26 -36.58
C GLY A 640 26.92 -39.62 -36.13
N VAL A 641 27.16 -39.48 -34.82
CA VAL A 641 28.39 -38.95 -34.24
C VAL A 641 29.34 -40.10 -33.90
N ASP A 642 30.61 -39.96 -34.28
CA ASP A 642 31.69 -40.85 -33.88
C ASP A 642 32.19 -40.48 -32.48
N ALA A 643 32.13 -41.43 -31.55
CA ALA A 643 32.49 -41.26 -30.15
C ALA A 643 33.95 -40.84 -29.95
N THR A 644 34.84 -41.17 -30.90
CA THR A 644 36.27 -40.79 -30.83
C THR A 644 36.52 -39.31 -31.09
N LYS A 645 35.54 -38.62 -31.67
CA LYS A 645 35.58 -37.18 -31.97
C LYS A 645 34.95 -36.32 -30.88
N VAL A 646 34.41 -36.94 -29.84
CA VAL A 646 33.72 -36.25 -28.75
C VAL A 646 34.73 -35.71 -27.75
N HIS A 647 34.65 -34.41 -27.49
CA HIS A 647 35.48 -33.71 -26.51
C HIS A 647 34.61 -33.12 -25.42
N LEU A 648 35.05 -33.21 -24.16
CA LEU A 648 34.45 -32.48 -23.04
C LEU A 648 35.44 -31.44 -22.54
N THR A 649 35.09 -30.17 -22.64
CA THR A 649 35.89 -29.06 -22.11
C THR A 649 35.00 -28.15 -21.28
N ASN A 650 35.35 -27.91 -20.01
CA ASN A 650 34.61 -27.03 -19.10
C ASN A 650 33.09 -27.33 -19.02
N GLY A 651 32.73 -28.62 -19.06
CA GLY A 651 31.33 -29.06 -19.00
C GLY A 651 30.57 -28.98 -20.32
N ILE A 652 31.24 -28.70 -21.44
CA ILE A 652 30.65 -28.62 -22.77
C ILE A 652 31.18 -29.75 -23.63
N ILE A 653 30.26 -30.53 -24.21
CA ILE A 653 30.52 -31.55 -25.19
C ILE A 653 30.48 -30.94 -26.60
N THR A 654 31.54 -31.18 -27.36
CA THR A 654 31.71 -30.74 -28.77
C THR A 654 32.26 -31.90 -29.62
N VAL A 655 32.19 -31.78 -30.94
CA VAL A 655 32.66 -32.79 -31.90
C VAL A 655 33.64 -32.15 -32.90
N SER A 656 34.77 -32.83 -33.19
CA SER A 656 35.83 -32.34 -34.09
C SER A 656 35.83 -32.90 -35.51
#